data_AF-A0A1Q3HB30-F1
#
_entry.id   AF-A0A1Q3HB30-F1
#
_cell.length_a   1.000
_cell.length_b   1.000
_cell.length_c   1.000
_cell.angle_alpha   90.00
_cell.angle_beta   90.00
_cell.angle_gamma   90.00
#
_symmetry.space_group_name_H-M   'P 1'
#
loop_
_entity.id
_entity.type
_entity.pdbx_description
1 polymer ?
#
loop_
_entity_poly.entity_id
_entity_poly.type
_entity_poly.pdbx_seq_one_letter_code
_entity_poly.pdbx_strand_id
1 'polypeptide(L)'
;MTRLLSLLLLLGQLPALAAEPPAPAAPVFDKQGRTLGAPLAERVTDYEIDARLDPTTHALTGQETITWRNRSNEPQSTLWFHLYWNAFKNDRSTFYREAKEMGGFRDADASSPTFPDNKPDEWGYSNVKALRVKGGADLLPTLRFEHPDDDNTEDQTVFTVTLPEPVPPGGHVTLELQWEARVPKVVARAGRTDSGFYLVAQWFPKLGVLEVPPEGGATSPHWNCHQYHATSEFYADFGTYDVRLTVPRAMKVGATGVLVERRENPDGTQTLRYHQDDVHDFAWTAFERFEVFEDVFRAPGLPEVGLTVLVDEKHHRSGPQIIAAAKASLEHFGRWWTPWPYPHLTLVAPPTDGMEAGGMEYPTFITVVGRTEPGEPKDFAIWQTTVHEFGHNYWQGMLASNEFEEPWLDEGINSYGTYKLSLAEGVRANPADFFPSPLRGWLGPLFTTDWDERDRMRGTSGLRENSPIVQASWKYRTTGDYFRNSYGRPQVTLYALEQLVGEETMARIMRTYVERWKFRHPRSEDFFAVVNEVSGQDLGWFFDTFFRGTGTLDYAVGSMSCEARAGKKGFFDDGKGGVQLVEREPRGAAKDDTVKRCEVQVNRLGDVRIPVDVKVTFADGSSQVERWDGQARWKHLLFERTGKDADIQQVELQAVNALDIHPANNSRTKQMSGQVAMSLFGWATYAGQMLSTVASLLF
;
A
#
# COMPACT_ATOMS: atom_id res chain seq x y z
N MET A 1 8.94 -55.39 48.07
CA MET A 1 8.51 -54.18 47.34
C MET A 1 9.72 -53.30 47.08
N THR A 2 10.51 -53.65 46.07
CA THR A 2 11.63 -52.85 45.53
C THR A 2 12.13 -53.61 44.29
N ARG A 3 12.37 -52.89 43.19
CA ARG A 3 12.95 -53.35 41.90
C ARG A 3 12.00 -53.96 40.84
N LEU A 4 10.97 -53.20 40.44
CA LEU A 4 10.30 -53.43 39.14
C LEU A 4 9.79 -52.14 38.48
N LEU A 5 10.43 -50.99 38.75
CA LEU A 5 10.02 -49.68 38.23
C LEU A 5 11.17 -48.84 37.64
N SER A 6 12.27 -49.47 37.25
CA SER A 6 13.47 -48.75 36.75
C SER A 6 13.81 -49.07 35.29
N LEU A 7 12.96 -49.79 34.55
CA LEU A 7 13.20 -50.14 33.14
C LEU A 7 12.27 -49.43 32.13
N LEU A 8 11.46 -48.45 32.57
CA LEU A 8 10.57 -47.65 31.72
C LEU A 8 11.00 -46.17 31.60
N LEU A 9 12.21 -45.83 32.04
CA LEU A 9 12.77 -44.47 32.01
C LEU A 9 13.95 -44.30 31.04
N LEU A 10 14.13 -45.23 30.08
CA LEU A 10 15.24 -45.19 29.10
C LEU A 10 14.80 -45.37 27.63
N LEU A 11 13.56 -45.04 27.29
CA LEU A 11 13.07 -44.95 25.91
C LEU A 11 12.20 -43.69 25.77
N GLY A 12 12.84 -42.53 25.68
CA GLY A 12 12.14 -41.24 25.55
C GLY A 12 13.01 -40.10 25.04
N GLN A 13 14.12 -40.41 24.37
CA GLN A 13 14.90 -39.45 23.59
C GLN A 13 15.23 -40.11 22.26
N LEU A 14 14.19 -40.35 21.45
CA LEU A 14 14.39 -40.35 20.01
C LEU A 14 14.63 -38.88 19.64
N PRO A 15 15.66 -38.54 18.85
CA PRO A 15 15.66 -37.24 18.20
C PRO A 15 14.33 -37.15 17.46
N ALA A 16 13.59 -36.05 17.65
CA ALA A 16 12.50 -35.75 16.75
C ALA A 16 13.10 -35.88 15.35
N LEU A 17 12.69 -36.91 14.61
CA LEU A 17 12.99 -37.04 13.19
C LEU A 17 12.58 -35.69 12.64
N ALA A 18 13.56 -34.87 12.23
CA ALA A 18 13.28 -33.61 11.57
C ALA A 18 12.32 -33.99 10.45
N ALA A 19 11.07 -33.51 10.55
CA ALA A 19 10.06 -33.78 9.54
C ALA A 19 10.71 -33.42 8.21
N GLU A 20 10.64 -34.33 7.23
CA GLU A 20 11.16 -34.04 5.90
C GLU A 20 10.61 -32.67 5.47
N PRO A 21 11.48 -31.77 4.97
CA PRO A 21 11.03 -30.46 4.56
C PRO A 21 9.89 -30.62 3.55
N PRO A 22 8.82 -29.81 3.67
CA PRO A 22 7.69 -29.93 2.78
C PRO A 22 8.16 -29.81 1.34
N ALA A 23 7.64 -30.70 0.48
CA ALA A 23 7.91 -30.64 -0.95
C ALA A 23 7.57 -29.24 -1.49
N PRO A 24 8.36 -28.70 -2.45
CA PRO A 24 8.06 -27.42 -3.06
C PRO A 24 6.67 -27.45 -3.71
N ALA A 25 5.97 -26.32 -3.67
CA ALA A 25 4.69 -26.18 -4.35
C ALA A 25 4.86 -26.42 -5.85
N ALA A 26 3.84 -27.01 -6.48
CA ALA A 26 3.85 -27.24 -7.92
C ALA A 26 3.90 -25.91 -8.67
N PRO A 27 4.66 -25.81 -9.78
CA PRO A 27 4.66 -24.61 -10.59
C PRO A 27 3.29 -24.38 -11.22
N VAL A 28 2.87 -23.11 -11.25
CA VAL A 28 1.61 -22.71 -11.88
C VAL A 28 1.80 -22.30 -13.33
N PHE A 29 3.01 -21.83 -13.69
CA PHE A 29 3.39 -21.49 -15.06
C PHE A 29 4.59 -22.33 -15.51
N ASP A 30 4.72 -22.50 -16.82
CA ASP A 30 5.93 -23.03 -17.43
C ASP A 30 7.09 -22.00 -17.37
N LYS A 31 8.27 -22.41 -17.84
CA LYS A 31 9.44 -21.53 -17.86
C LYS A 31 9.37 -20.44 -18.93
N GLN A 32 8.26 -20.33 -19.64
CA GLN A 32 7.99 -19.34 -20.68
C GLN A 32 6.86 -18.40 -20.26
N GLY A 33 6.32 -18.53 -19.04
CA GLY A 33 5.26 -17.68 -18.52
C GLY A 33 3.85 -18.11 -18.93
N ARG A 34 3.66 -19.31 -19.51
CA ARG A 34 2.34 -19.85 -19.87
C ARG A 34 1.75 -20.63 -18.72
N THR A 35 0.45 -20.52 -18.52
CA THR A 35 -0.23 -21.23 -17.43
C THR A 35 -0.21 -22.75 -17.65
N LEU A 36 0.15 -23.49 -16.61
CA LEU A 36 0.06 -24.94 -16.58
C LEU A 36 -1.32 -25.36 -16.08
N GLY A 37 -2.18 -25.79 -17.00
CA GLY A 37 -3.55 -26.22 -16.69
C GLY A 37 -4.57 -25.15 -17.04
N ALA A 38 -5.50 -24.87 -16.11
CA ALA A 38 -6.50 -23.82 -16.30
C ALA A 38 -5.89 -22.44 -15.99
N PRO A 39 -6.24 -21.38 -16.75
CA PRO A 39 -5.91 -20.00 -16.41
C PRO A 39 -6.26 -19.65 -14.96
N LEU A 40 -5.46 -18.80 -14.33
CA LEU A 40 -5.74 -18.34 -12.97
C LEU A 40 -6.83 -17.26 -12.95
N ALA A 41 -6.82 -16.38 -13.96
CA ALA A 41 -7.84 -15.38 -14.20
C ALA A 41 -8.82 -15.81 -15.30
N GLU A 42 -9.99 -15.18 -15.35
CA GLU A 42 -10.78 -15.23 -16.58
C GLU A 42 -10.01 -14.54 -17.70
N ARG A 43 -9.83 -15.22 -18.83
CA ARG A 43 -9.17 -14.66 -20.03
C ARG A 43 -10.13 -13.69 -20.72
N VAL A 44 -10.04 -12.41 -20.36
CA VAL A 44 -10.88 -11.35 -20.94
C VAL A 44 -10.22 -10.77 -22.19
N THR A 45 -8.91 -10.50 -22.13
CA THR A 45 -8.18 -9.86 -23.23
C THR A 45 -6.84 -10.54 -23.50
N ASP A 46 -6.52 -10.78 -24.77
CA ASP A 46 -5.20 -11.25 -25.19
C ASP A 46 -4.53 -10.19 -26.08
N TYR A 47 -3.27 -9.86 -25.77
CA TYR A 47 -2.45 -8.89 -26.46
C TYR A 47 -1.24 -9.56 -27.13
N GLU A 48 -1.15 -9.44 -28.44
CA GLU A 48 0.08 -9.69 -29.19
C GLU A 48 0.63 -8.36 -29.69
N ILE A 49 1.82 -7.95 -29.24
CA ILE A 49 2.38 -6.63 -29.53
C ILE A 49 3.75 -6.79 -30.21
N ASP A 50 3.99 -6.07 -31.29
CA ASP A 50 5.31 -5.87 -31.89
C ASP A 50 5.63 -4.38 -31.88
N ALA A 51 6.64 -3.99 -31.10
CA ALA A 51 7.02 -2.60 -30.89
C ALA A 51 8.50 -2.37 -31.20
N ARG A 52 8.80 -1.18 -31.74
CA ARG A 52 10.16 -0.76 -32.07
C ARG A 52 10.46 0.63 -31.51
N LEU A 53 11.55 0.72 -30.75
CA LEU A 53 12.12 1.97 -30.24
C LEU A 53 13.17 2.53 -31.20
N ASP A 54 13.02 3.80 -31.58
CA ASP A 54 14.07 4.61 -32.19
C ASP A 54 14.61 5.60 -31.15
N PRO A 55 15.81 5.37 -30.58
CA PRO A 55 16.37 6.24 -29.56
C PRO A 55 16.80 7.61 -30.10
N THR A 56 17.00 7.75 -31.42
CA THR A 56 17.45 9.01 -32.04
C THR A 56 16.34 10.06 -32.01
N THR A 57 15.11 9.60 -32.19
CA THR A 57 13.91 10.47 -32.24
C THR A 57 13.02 10.32 -31.01
N HIS A 58 13.39 9.43 -30.09
CA HIS A 58 12.57 8.95 -28.97
C HIS A 58 11.19 8.47 -29.41
N ALA A 59 11.09 7.97 -30.64
CA ALA A 59 9.86 7.45 -31.20
C ALA A 59 9.68 5.98 -30.84
N LEU A 60 8.44 5.60 -30.57
CA LEU A 60 8.02 4.23 -30.38
C LEU A 60 6.92 3.94 -31.41
N THR A 61 7.05 2.85 -32.15
CA THR A 61 6.04 2.43 -33.12
C THR A 61 5.57 1.04 -32.76
N GLY A 62 4.28 0.77 -32.87
CA GLY A 62 3.70 -0.51 -32.49
C GLY A 62 2.67 -1.01 -33.47
N GLN A 63 2.59 -2.34 -33.57
CA GLN A 63 1.46 -3.06 -34.13
C GLN A 63 0.96 -4.01 -33.05
N GLU A 64 -0.34 -4.10 -32.87
CA GLU A 64 -0.92 -5.00 -31.87
C GLU A 64 -2.15 -5.70 -32.41
N THR A 65 -2.34 -6.94 -31.96
CA THR A 65 -3.57 -7.69 -32.12
C THR A 65 -4.19 -7.87 -30.74
N ILE A 66 -5.42 -7.41 -30.57
CA ILE A 66 -6.17 -7.52 -29.32
C ILE A 66 -7.34 -8.48 -29.57
N THR A 67 -7.42 -9.57 -28.84
CA THR A 67 -8.64 -10.40 -28.79
C THR A 67 -9.36 -10.14 -27.49
N TRP A 68 -10.58 -9.62 -27.56
CA TRP A 68 -11.40 -9.31 -26.39
C TRP A 68 -12.68 -10.14 -26.37
N ARG A 69 -13.06 -10.57 -25.17
CA ARG A 69 -14.29 -11.32 -24.90
C ARG A 69 -15.31 -10.43 -24.18
N ASN A 70 -16.54 -10.41 -24.70
CA ASN A 70 -17.66 -9.80 -23.99
C ASN A 70 -18.12 -10.70 -22.84
N ARG A 71 -17.71 -10.35 -21.62
CA ARG A 71 -18.08 -10.98 -20.36
C ARG A 71 -19.49 -10.65 -19.85
N SER A 72 -20.14 -9.64 -20.42
CA SER A 72 -21.48 -9.21 -19.99
C SER A 72 -22.61 -10.08 -20.55
N ASN A 73 -23.80 -9.91 -19.99
CA ASN A 73 -25.06 -10.49 -20.49
C ASN A 73 -25.74 -9.64 -21.56
N GLU A 74 -25.11 -8.55 -22.02
CA GLU A 74 -25.64 -7.61 -23.00
C GLU A 74 -24.68 -7.48 -24.20
N PRO A 75 -25.19 -7.27 -25.43
CA PRO A 75 -24.33 -7.04 -26.58
C PRO A 75 -23.58 -5.70 -26.47
N GLN A 76 -22.30 -5.69 -26.84
CA GLN A 76 -21.44 -4.49 -26.77
C GLN A 76 -21.09 -3.96 -28.16
N SER A 77 -21.47 -2.71 -28.43
CA SER A 77 -21.23 -2.04 -29.73
C SER A 77 -20.10 -1.02 -29.69
N THR A 78 -19.68 -0.62 -28.50
CA THR A 78 -18.65 0.41 -28.29
C THR A 78 -17.56 -0.18 -27.41
N LEU A 79 -16.31 0.01 -27.81
CA LEU A 79 -15.13 -0.38 -27.04
C LEU A 79 -14.40 0.87 -26.58
N TRP A 80 -13.89 0.84 -25.34
CA TRP A 80 -13.20 1.94 -24.69
C TRP A 80 -11.71 1.61 -24.52
N PHE A 81 -10.86 2.61 -24.73
CA PHE A 81 -9.41 2.46 -24.70
C PHE A 81 -8.75 3.61 -23.94
N HIS A 82 -7.74 3.25 -23.15
CA HIS A 82 -6.73 4.12 -22.61
C HIS A 82 -5.64 4.43 -23.66
N LEU A 83 -5.18 5.67 -23.65
CA LEU A 83 -4.11 6.22 -24.47
C LEU A 83 -3.29 7.22 -23.64
N TYR A 84 -2.84 6.78 -22.47
CA TYR A 84 -2.39 7.63 -21.36
C TYR A 84 -1.20 8.55 -21.66
N TRP A 85 -0.33 8.23 -22.61
CA TRP A 85 0.74 9.16 -23.00
C TRP A 85 0.24 10.49 -23.60
N ASN A 86 -1.03 10.57 -24.00
CA ASN A 86 -1.63 11.83 -24.39
C ASN A 86 -1.87 12.80 -23.21
N ALA A 87 -1.76 12.34 -21.96
CA ALA A 87 -1.66 13.22 -20.80
C ALA A 87 -0.46 14.17 -20.92
N PHE A 88 0.59 13.72 -21.61
CA PHE A 88 1.85 14.44 -21.79
C PHE A 88 1.98 15.13 -23.14
N LYS A 89 0.86 15.30 -23.87
CA LYS A 89 0.82 15.91 -25.21
C LYS A 89 0.71 17.44 -25.17
N ASN A 90 0.13 17.97 -24.09
CA ASN A 90 -0.09 19.40 -23.86
C ASN A 90 -0.24 19.67 -22.35
N ASP A 91 -0.09 20.92 -21.93
CA ASP A 91 -0.19 21.35 -20.52
C ASP A 91 -1.63 21.57 -20.01
N ARG A 92 -2.63 21.18 -20.81
CA ARG A 92 -4.07 21.34 -20.53
C ARG A 92 -4.82 20.02 -20.37
N SER A 93 -4.11 18.88 -20.47
CA SER A 93 -4.66 17.57 -20.10
C SER A 93 -5.17 17.58 -18.66
N THR A 94 -6.05 16.65 -18.33
CA THR A 94 -6.60 16.52 -16.97
C THR A 94 -5.47 16.30 -15.97
N PHE A 95 -4.52 15.41 -16.29
CA PHE A 95 -3.29 15.21 -15.54
C PHE A 95 -2.56 16.51 -15.17
N TYR A 96 -2.19 17.34 -16.16
CA TYR A 96 -1.40 18.55 -15.89
C TYR A 96 -2.21 19.63 -15.18
N ARG A 97 -3.51 19.73 -15.46
CA ARG A 97 -4.40 20.66 -14.75
C ARG A 97 -4.48 20.31 -13.27
N GLU A 98 -4.71 19.05 -12.94
CA GLU A 98 -4.78 18.57 -11.57
C GLU A 98 -3.45 18.70 -10.83
N ALA A 99 -2.34 18.29 -11.47
CA ALA A 99 -1.00 18.45 -10.89
C ALA A 99 -0.73 19.91 -10.50
N LYS A 100 -1.10 20.85 -11.37
CA LYS A 100 -0.98 22.29 -11.11
C LYS A 100 -1.92 22.76 -9.98
N GLU A 101 -3.17 22.31 -9.96
CA GLU A 101 -4.16 22.66 -8.94
C GLU A 101 -3.76 22.16 -7.54
N MET A 102 -3.07 21.02 -7.47
CA MET A 102 -2.52 20.47 -6.22
C MET A 102 -1.22 21.14 -5.76
N GLY A 103 -0.64 22.03 -6.58
CA GLY A 103 0.63 22.71 -6.28
C GLY A 103 1.89 21.91 -6.62
N GLY A 104 1.77 20.95 -7.55
CA GLY A 104 2.84 20.05 -7.98
C GLY A 104 2.59 18.59 -7.59
N PHE A 105 2.83 17.66 -8.52
CA PHE A 105 2.72 16.21 -8.32
C PHE A 105 3.56 15.46 -9.37
N ARG A 106 4.32 14.41 -8.99
CA ARG A 106 5.11 13.55 -9.91
C ARG A 106 5.88 14.31 -11.00
N ASP A 107 6.61 15.35 -10.58
CA ASP A 107 7.41 16.23 -11.45
C ASP A 107 6.63 16.93 -12.59
N ALA A 108 5.30 16.99 -12.49
CA ALA A 108 4.40 17.48 -13.54
C ALA A 108 4.09 18.98 -13.45
N ASP A 109 4.98 19.79 -12.86
CA ASP A 109 4.82 21.23 -12.80
C ASP A 109 6.06 21.98 -13.25
N ALA A 110 5.89 23.26 -13.61
CA ALA A 110 6.94 24.09 -14.19
C ALA A 110 8.16 24.35 -13.28
N SER A 111 8.11 23.98 -12.00
CA SER A 111 9.27 24.03 -11.11
C SER A 111 10.17 22.78 -11.20
N SER A 112 9.67 21.69 -11.79
CA SER A 112 10.44 20.47 -12.02
C SER A 112 11.46 20.63 -13.15
N PRO A 113 12.69 20.10 -13.01
CA PRO A 113 13.69 20.08 -14.08
C PRO A 113 13.32 19.14 -15.25
N THR A 114 12.37 18.22 -15.05
CA THR A 114 11.89 17.31 -16.10
C THR A 114 10.67 17.85 -16.84
N PHE A 115 10.01 18.89 -16.30
CA PHE A 115 8.90 19.55 -16.98
C PHE A 115 9.33 20.09 -18.35
N PRO A 116 8.54 19.88 -19.42
CA PRO A 116 8.92 20.32 -20.76
C PRO A 116 9.12 21.84 -20.86
N ASP A 117 10.35 22.30 -21.14
CA ASP A 117 10.67 23.73 -21.28
C ASP A 117 10.58 24.18 -22.74
N ASN A 118 9.36 24.32 -23.25
CA ASN A 118 9.05 24.80 -24.61
C ASN A 118 9.77 24.04 -25.76
N LYS A 119 10.38 22.89 -25.48
CA LYS A 119 11.09 22.04 -26.45
C LYS A 119 10.17 20.92 -26.94
N PRO A 120 9.85 20.84 -28.25
CA PRO A 120 8.92 19.83 -28.77
C PRO A 120 9.33 18.36 -28.57
N ASP A 121 10.61 18.08 -28.34
CA ASP A 121 11.17 16.75 -28.10
C ASP A 121 11.14 16.30 -26.63
N GLU A 122 10.63 17.15 -25.73
CA GLU A 122 10.44 16.82 -24.31
C GLU A 122 9.01 16.33 -24.00
N TRP A 123 8.03 16.65 -24.86
CA TRP A 123 6.64 16.21 -24.77
C TRP A 123 6.45 14.77 -25.27
N GLY A 124 5.46 14.07 -24.70
CA GLY A 124 5.06 12.72 -25.11
C GLY A 124 3.70 12.71 -25.79
N TYR A 125 3.40 11.67 -26.55
CA TYR A 125 2.04 11.44 -27.08
C TYR A 125 1.93 10.02 -27.61
N SER A 126 0.71 9.59 -27.87
CA SER A 126 0.42 8.40 -28.67
C SER A 126 -0.74 8.66 -29.64
N ASN A 127 -0.60 8.21 -30.88
CA ASN A 127 -1.60 8.35 -31.94
C ASN A 127 -1.90 6.98 -32.57
N VAL A 128 -3.18 6.61 -32.60
CA VAL A 128 -3.66 5.46 -33.37
C VAL A 128 -3.62 5.80 -34.86
N LYS A 129 -2.91 4.97 -35.64
CA LYS A 129 -2.70 5.13 -37.09
C LYS A 129 -3.58 4.21 -37.92
N ALA A 130 -3.94 3.06 -37.37
CA ALA A 130 -4.91 2.14 -37.93
C ALA A 130 -5.60 1.38 -36.79
N LEU A 131 -6.90 1.12 -36.91
CA LEU A 131 -7.65 0.27 -35.98
C LEU A 131 -8.82 -0.35 -36.74
N ARG A 132 -8.81 -1.67 -36.86
CA ARG A 132 -9.83 -2.43 -37.61
C ARG A 132 -10.20 -3.72 -36.90
N VAL A 133 -11.39 -4.24 -37.18
CA VAL A 133 -11.71 -5.63 -36.88
C VAL A 133 -10.88 -6.52 -37.81
N LYS A 134 -10.29 -7.61 -37.29
CA LYS A 134 -9.47 -8.54 -38.06
C LYS A 134 -10.25 -9.08 -39.26
N GLY A 135 -9.76 -8.80 -40.47
CA GLY A 135 -10.42 -9.16 -41.73
C GLY A 135 -11.73 -8.40 -42.01
N GLY A 136 -12.02 -7.33 -41.27
CA GLY A 136 -13.29 -6.61 -41.28
C GLY A 136 -13.15 -5.10 -41.47
N ALA A 137 -14.08 -4.36 -40.86
CA ALA A 137 -14.21 -2.91 -41.05
C ALA A 137 -13.10 -2.10 -40.39
N ASP A 138 -12.74 -0.98 -41.04
CA ASP A 138 -11.93 0.09 -40.44
C ASP A 138 -12.78 0.87 -39.43
N LEU A 139 -12.31 0.91 -38.19
CA LEU A 139 -12.99 1.57 -37.07
C LEU A 139 -12.42 2.96 -36.81
N LEU A 140 -11.25 3.31 -37.37
CA LEU A 140 -10.60 4.61 -37.13
C LEU A 140 -11.52 5.82 -37.41
N PRO A 141 -12.39 5.83 -38.44
CA PRO A 141 -13.34 6.94 -38.66
C PRO A 141 -14.35 7.15 -37.52
N THR A 142 -14.60 6.11 -36.72
CA THR A 142 -15.51 6.14 -35.58
C THR A 142 -14.83 6.57 -34.28
N LEU A 143 -13.49 6.71 -34.27
CA LEU A 143 -12.73 7.07 -33.08
C LEU A 143 -13.19 8.42 -32.52
N ARG A 144 -13.55 8.46 -31.23
CA ARG A 144 -13.88 9.69 -30.50
C ARG A 144 -13.11 9.73 -29.19
N PHE A 145 -12.50 10.87 -28.87
CA PHE A 145 -11.96 11.10 -27.54
C PHE A 145 -13.10 11.38 -26.57
N GLU A 146 -13.08 10.69 -25.43
CA GLU A 146 -14.09 10.80 -24.38
C GLU A 146 -13.48 11.36 -23.10
N HIS A 147 -14.30 11.99 -22.27
CA HIS A 147 -13.87 12.63 -21.03
C HIS A 147 -14.83 12.25 -19.90
N PRO A 148 -14.79 11.00 -19.39
CA PRO A 148 -15.78 10.49 -18.45
C PRO A 148 -15.84 11.24 -17.11
N ASP A 149 -14.78 11.98 -16.77
CA ASP A 149 -14.55 12.45 -15.41
C ASP A 149 -14.72 13.98 -15.23
N ASP A 150 -14.43 14.79 -16.27
CA ASP A 150 -14.34 16.25 -16.12
C ASP A 150 -14.69 17.12 -17.35
N ASP A 151 -15.25 16.55 -18.43
CA ASP A 151 -15.58 17.23 -19.70
C ASP A 151 -14.38 17.95 -20.38
N ASN A 152 -13.13 17.64 -20.02
CA ASN A 152 -11.95 18.36 -20.50
C ASN A 152 -11.57 17.99 -21.94
N THR A 153 -12.06 18.74 -22.92
CA THR A 153 -11.82 18.47 -24.36
C THR A 153 -10.37 18.60 -24.84
N GLU A 154 -9.45 19.09 -23.99
CA GLU A 154 -8.01 19.14 -24.28
C GLU A 154 -7.29 17.84 -23.86
N ASP A 155 -7.97 16.95 -23.15
CA ASP A 155 -7.49 15.63 -22.79
C ASP A 155 -7.79 14.62 -23.90
N GLN A 156 -6.83 13.74 -24.21
CA GLN A 156 -6.95 12.72 -25.25
C GLN A 156 -6.48 11.36 -24.76
N THR A 157 -6.61 11.11 -23.45
CA THR A 157 -6.15 9.89 -22.77
C THR A 157 -7.15 8.75 -22.83
N VAL A 158 -8.41 9.00 -23.22
CA VAL A 158 -9.44 7.99 -23.42
C VAL A 158 -10.09 8.18 -24.77
N PHE A 159 -10.30 7.08 -25.50
CA PHE A 159 -11.09 7.09 -26.73
C PHE A 159 -12.02 5.89 -26.84
N THR A 160 -13.08 6.06 -27.63
CA THR A 160 -14.02 5.01 -28.02
C THR A 160 -13.96 4.72 -29.51
N VAL A 161 -14.36 3.51 -29.88
CA VAL A 161 -14.71 3.15 -31.27
C VAL A 161 -16.02 2.39 -31.31
N THR A 162 -16.76 2.54 -32.41
CA THR A 162 -18.02 1.84 -32.64
C THR A 162 -17.81 0.66 -33.58
N LEU A 163 -18.20 -0.52 -33.13
CA LEU A 163 -18.19 -1.75 -33.92
C LEU A 163 -19.36 -1.75 -34.92
N PRO A 164 -19.17 -2.25 -36.15
CA PRO A 164 -20.25 -2.39 -37.13
C PRO A 164 -21.29 -3.43 -36.71
N GLU A 165 -20.85 -4.46 -35.97
CA GLU A 165 -21.69 -5.52 -35.40
C GLU A 165 -21.39 -5.61 -33.89
N PRO A 166 -22.41 -5.59 -33.02
CA PRO A 166 -22.21 -5.75 -31.58
C PRO A 166 -21.62 -7.12 -31.24
N VAL A 167 -20.69 -7.17 -30.29
CA VAL A 167 -20.20 -8.44 -29.74
C VAL A 167 -21.27 -9.02 -28.83
N PRO A 168 -21.86 -10.21 -29.14
CA PRO A 168 -22.90 -10.79 -28.31
C PRO A 168 -22.35 -11.25 -26.94
N PRO A 169 -23.21 -11.52 -25.94
CA PRO A 169 -22.79 -12.11 -24.66
C PRO A 169 -21.93 -13.37 -24.85
N GLY A 170 -20.76 -13.42 -24.22
CA GLY A 170 -19.76 -14.49 -24.38
C GLY A 170 -19.06 -14.53 -25.75
N GLY A 171 -19.40 -13.61 -26.65
CA GLY A 171 -18.76 -13.44 -27.96
C GLY A 171 -17.37 -12.80 -27.85
N HIS A 172 -16.63 -12.84 -28.96
CA HIS A 172 -15.28 -12.28 -29.03
C HIS A 172 -15.15 -11.38 -30.25
N VAL A 173 -14.24 -10.41 -30.18
CA VAL A 173 -13.77 -9.62 -31.31
C VAL A 173 -12.24 -9.59 -31.31
N THR A 174 -11.64 -9.70 -32.49
CA THR A 174 -10.20 -9.49 -32.66
C THR A 174 -9.98 -8.19 -33.43
N LEU A 175 -9.16 -7.32 -32.87
CA LEU A 175 -8.79 -6.02 -33.43
C LEU A 175 -7.33 -6.05 -33.87
N GLU A 176 -7.03 -5.37 -34.97
CA GLU A 176 -5.66 -5.09 -35.41
C GLU A 176 -5.44 -3.58 -35.34
N LEU A 177 -4.44 -3.15 -34.57
CA LEU A 177 -4.08 -1.75 -34.38
C LEU A 177 -2.65 -1.48 -34.82
N GLN A 178 -2.42 -0.25 -35.27
CA GLN A 178 -1.10 0.32 -35.45
C GLN A 178 -1.08 1.69 -34.79
N TRP A 179 -0.01 2.01 -34.10
CA TRP A 179 0.14 3.31 -33.44
C TRP A 179 1.59 3.80 -33.51
N GLU A 180 1.73 5.11 -33.34
CA GLU A 180 3.01 5.77 -33.16
C GLU A 180 2.96 6.61 -31.88
N ALA A 181 4.09 6.69 -31.20
CA ALA A 181 4.20 7.43 -29.96
C ALA A 181 5.57 8.11 -29.86
N ARG A 182 5.63 9.15 -29.03
CA ARG A 182 6.88 9.77 -28.60
C ARG A 182 7.01 9.60 -27.09
N VAL A 183 8.14 9.06 -26.66
CA VAL A 183 8.44 8.87 -25.24
C VAL A 183 8.69 10.24 -24.60
N PRO A 184 7.93 10.65 -23.57
CA PRO A 184 8.14 11.91 -22.87
C PRO A 184 9.45 11.89 -22.08
N LYS A 185 9.93 13.06 -21.62
CA LYS A 185 10.83 13.08 -20.45
C LYS A 185 10.20 12.34 -19.27
N VAL A 186 11.01 11.84 -18.35
CA VAL A 186 10.48 11.11 -17.18
C VAL A 186 9.44 11.97 -16.45
N VAL A 187 8.22 11.45 -16.36
CA VAL A 187 7.05 12.03 -15.70
C VAL A 187 6.11 10.88 -15.33
N ALA A 188 5.48 10.95 -14.15
CA ALA A 188 4.53 9.94 -13.68
C ALA A 188 5.06 8.49 -13.80
N ARG A 189 6.27 8.24 -13.29
CA ARG A 189 6.91 6.91 -13.29
C ARG A 189 7.12 6.28 -14.68
N ALA A 190 7.17 7.08 -15.75
CA ALA A 190 7.49 6.62 -17.11
C ALA A 190 8.22 7.70 -17.92
N GLY A 191 8.95 7.33 -18.98
CA GLY A 191 9.58 8.26 -19.90
C GLY A 191 11.07 7.97 -20.13
N ARG A 192 11.80 8.99 -20.61
CA ARG A 192 13.23 8.90 -20.94
C ARG A 192 14.09 9.95 -20.26
N THR A 193 15.37 9.63 -20.07
CA THR A 193 16.39 10.59 -19.61
C THR A 193 17.31 11.02 -20.74
N ASP A 194 18.04 12.12 -20.52
CA ASP A 194 19.05 12.58 -21.48
C ASP A 194 20.26 11.63 -21.57
N SER A 195 20.46 10.78 -20.57
CA SER A 195 21.50 9.76 -20.61
C SER A 195 21.13 8.50 -21.41
N GLY A 196 19.92 8.43 -21.96
CA GLY A 196 19.47 7.34 -22.82
C GLY A 196 18.82 6.17 -22.10
N PHE A 197 18.36 6.37 -20.85
CA PHE A 197 17.49 5.43 -20.15
C PHE A 197 16.04 5.63 -20.58
N TYR A 198 15.30 4.52 -20.68
CA TYR A 198 13.88 4.48 -20.96
C TYR A 198 13.17 3.62 -19.91
N LEU A 199 12.06 4.12 -19.38
CA LEU A 199 11.04 3.34 -18.71
C LEU A 199 9.73 3.54 -19.47
N VAL A 200 9.20 2.47 -20.03
CA VAL A 200 8.09 2.50 -20.98
C VAL A 200 6.92 1.73 -20.39
N ALA A 201 5.94 2.48 -19.91
CA ALA A 201 4.72 1.99 -19.30
C ALA A 201 3.51 2.81 -19.76
N GLN A 202 2.31 2.25 -19.67
CA GLN A 202 1.07 2.87 -20.18
C GLN A 202 1.19 3.38 -21.65
N TRP A 203 1.90 2.62 -22.47
CA TRP A 203 2.52 3.10 -23.71
C TRP A 203 1.82 2.66 -25.00
N PHE A 204 0.86 1.74 -24.90
CA PHE A 204 0.08 1.19 -26.00
C PHE A 204 -1.42 1.46 -25.78
N PRO A 205 -2.24 1.52 -26.85
CA PRO A 205 -3.69 1.55 -26.71
C PRO A 205 -4.20 0.32 -25.93
N LYS A 206 -4.66 0.55 -24.71
CA LYS A 206 -5.09 -0.53 -23.81
C LYS A 206 -6.59 -0.46 -23.61
N LEU A 207 -7.28 -1.58 -23.77
CA LEU A 207 -8.72 -1.66 -23.54
C LEU A 207 -9.05 -1.30 -22.06
N GLY A 208 -10.13 -0.55 -21.84
CA GLY A 208 -10.68 -0.34 -20.50
C GLY A 208 -11.35 -1.61 -19.96
N VAL A 209 -11.84 -1.55 -18.72
CA VAL A 209 -12.49 -2.69 -18.05
C VAL A 209 -13.99 -2.64 -18.27
N LEU A 210 -14.60 -3.73 -18.71
CA LEU A 210 -16.06 -3.86 -18.72
C LEU A 210 -16.52 -4.49 -17.40
N GLU A 211 -16.91 -3.65 -16.43
CA GLU A 211 -17.42 -4.13 -15.15
C GLU A 211 -18.83 -4.68 -15.31
N VAL A 212 -19.06 -5.90 -14.78
CA VAL A 212 -20.32 -6.63 -14.89
C VAL A 212 -20.89 -6.95 -13.51
N PRO A 213 -22.22 -6.89 -13.29
CA PRO A 213 -22.79 -7.16 -11.97
C PRO A 213 -22.41 -8.54 -11.42
N PRO A 214 -22.06 -8.67 -10.13
CA PRO A 214 -22.00 -7.61 -9.10
C PRO A 214 -20.61 -6.97 -8.93
N GLU A 215 -19.64 -7.28 -9.79
CA GLU A 215 -18.28 -6.75 -9.71
C GLU A 215 -18.28 -5.24 -9.83
N GLY A 216 -17.31 -4.59 -9.19
CA GLY A 216 -17.29 -3.14 -9.20
C GLY A 216 -18.64 -2.56 -8.74
N GLY A 217 -19.36 -3.26 -7.85
CA GLY A 217 -20.73 -2.92 -7.39
C GLY A 217 -21.67 -2.51 -8.51
N ALA A 218 -21.40 -2.97 -9.73
CA ALA A 218 -22.13 -2.63 -10.92
C ALA A 218 -23.55 -3.17 -10.79
N THR A 219 -24.53 -2.34 -11.12
CA THR A 219 -25.94 -2.76 -11.20
C THR A 219 -26.33 -3.14 -12.63
N SER A 220 -25.54 -2.72 -13.61
CA SER A 220 -25.58 -3.10 -15.02
C SER A 220 -24.18 -3.09 -15.62
N PRO A 221 -23.91 -3.80 -16.72
CA PRO A 221 -22.63 -3.72 -17.42
C PRO A 221 -22.27 -2.28 -17.78
N HIS A 222 -21.05 -1.84 -17.48
CA HIS A 222 -20.56 -0.52 -17.85
C HIS A 222 -19.04 -0.52 -17.99
N TRP A 223 -18.52 0.37 -18.84
CA TRP A 223 -17.08 0.53 -19.01
C TRP A 223 -16.51 1.41 -17.92
N ASN A 224 -15.53 0.90 -17.18
CA ASN A 224 -14.65 1.67 -16.31
C ASN A 224 -13.39 2.01 -17.12
N CYS A 225 -13.24 3.28 -17.50
CA CYS A 225 -12.17 3.74 -18.38
C CYS A 225 -11.91 5.23 -18.15
N HIS A 226 -11.18 5.57 -17.09
CA HIS A 226 -10.92 6.95 -16.67
C HIS A 226 -9.85 7.67 -17.49
N GLN A 227 -9.97 9.00 -17.55
CA GLN A 227 -8.89 9.89 -17.99
C GLN A 227 -7.65 9.66 -17.12
N TYR A 228 -6.44 9.93 -17.64
CA TYR A 228 -5.25 9.79 -16.80
C TYR A 228 -5.19 10.97 -15.82
N HIS A 229 -5.43 10.66 -14.54
CA HIS A 229 -5.45 11.64 -13.45
C HIS A 229 -4.09 11.74 -12.79
N ALA A 230 -3.77 12.93 -12.24
CA ALA A 230 -2.47 13.16 -11.63
C ALA A 230 -2.17 12.18 -10.48
N THR A 231 -3.17 11.88 -9.66
CA THR A 231 -3.08 10.98 -8.49
C THR A 231 -3.54 9.55 -8.77
N SER A 232 -3.58 9.13 -10.03
CA SER A 232 -3.94 7.75 -10.40
C SER A 232 -2.75 6.95 -10.88
N GLU A 233 -2.89 5.63 -10.89
CA GLU A 233 -1.97 4.69 -11.56
C GLU A 233 -2.71 4.01 -12.74
N PHE A 234 -3.17 2.77 -12.58
CA PHE A 234 -3.84 2.04 -13.66
C PHE A 234 -4.88 1.03 -13.18
N TYR A 235 -5.85 0.71 -14.04
CA TYR A 235 -6.85 -0.34 -13.85
C TYR A 235 -7.11 -1.03 -15.19
N ALA A 236 -7.03 -2.36 -15.22
CA ALA A 236 -7.15 -3.14 -16.45
C ALA A 236 -7.58 -4.59 -16.15
N ASP A 237 -8.21 -5.25 -17.12
CA ASP A 237 -8.60 -6.66 -17.02
C ASP A 237 -7.36 -7.57 -17.16
N PHE A 238 -7.43 -8.75 -16.54
CA PHE A 238 -6.42 -9.79 -16.74
C PHE A 238 -6.41 -10.31 -18.17
N GLY A 239 -5.21 -10.60 -18.63
CA GLY A 239 -4.98 -11.05 -19.99
C GLY A 239 -3.72 -11.86 -20.18
N THR A 240 -3.43 -12.09 -21.45
CA THR A 240 -2.18 -12.67 -21.92
C THR A 240 -1.39 -11.62 -22.68
N TYR A 241 -0.10 -11.51 -22.41
CA TYR A 241 0.79 -10.61 -23.13
C TYR A 241 1.88 -11.42 -23.85
N ASP A 242 1.94 -11.30 -25.17
CA ASP A 242 3.03 -11.80 -26.01
C ASP A 242 3.65 -10.63 -26.78
N VAL A 243 4.76 -10.12 -26.26
CA VAL A 243 5.31 -8.82 -26.66
C VAL A 243 6.69 -8.97 -27.26
N ARG A 244 6.87 -8.48 -28.48
CA ARG A 244 8.16 -8.37 -29.17
C ARG A 244 8.64 -6.93 -29.12
N LEU A 245 9.79 -6.72 -28.49
CA LEU A 245 10.43 -5.42 -28.35
C LEU A 245 11.69 -5.37 -29.20
N THR A 246 11.70 -4.49 -30.20
CA THR A 246 12.87 -4.22 -31.03
C THR A 246 13.58 -2.95 -30.56
N VAL A 247 14.81 -3.10 -30.07
CA VAL A 247 15.64 -2.03 -29.49
C VAL A 247 17.06 -2.07 -30.06
N PRO A 248 17.86 -0.99 -29.96
CA PRO A 248 19.29 -1.04 -30.25
C PRO A 248 20.00 -2.22 -29.56
N ARG A 249 20.92 -2.89 -30.27
CA ARG A 249 21.60 -4.09 -29.75
C ARG A 249 22.38 -3.85 -28.45
N ALA A 250 22.85 -2.63 -28.21
CA ALA A 250 23.62 -2.28 -27.01
C ALA A 250 22.75 -2.15 -25.74
N MET A 251 21.43 -1.94 -25.89
CA MET A 251 20.54 -1.77 -24.75
C MET A 251 20.25 -3.09 -24.04
N LYS A 252 20.29 -3.07 -22.71
CA LYS A 252 19.79 -4.15 -21.86
C LYS A 252 18.35 -3.85 -21.50
N VAL A 253 17.51 -4.88 -21.55
CA VAL A 253 16.05 -4.75 -21.40
C VAL A 253 15.59 -5.64 -20.25
N GLY A 254 14.72 -5.10 -19.41
CA GLY A 254 13.88 -5.84 -18.47
C GLY A 254 12.42 -5.50 -18.74
N ALA A 255 11.51 -6.43 -18.52
CA ALA A 255 10.09 -6.24 -18.81
C ALA A 255 9.21 -7.09 -17.88
N THR A 256 7.90 -6.81 -17.92
CA THR A 256 6.88 -7.74 -17.46
C THR A 256 7.02 -9.08 -18.19
N GLY A 257 6.91 -10.17 -17.44
CA GLY A 257 6.92 -11.52 -17.96
C GLY A 257 8.29 -12.12 -18.20
N VAL A 258 8.26 -13.33 -18.78
CA VAL A 258 9.48 -14.11 -19.02
C VAL A 258 10.04 -13.81 -20.40
N LEU A 259 11.35 -13.54 -20.48
CA LEU A 259 12.05 -13.47 -21.76
C LEU A 259 12.10 -14.86 -22.42
N VAL A 260 11.38 -15.05 -23.52
CA VAL A 260 11.27 -16.35 -24.22
C VAL A 260 12.22 -16.47 -25.41
N GLU A 261 12.56 -15.35 -26.06
CA GLU A 261 13.39 -15.35 -27.27
C GLU A 261 14.20 -14.06 -27.37
N ARG A 262 15.45 -14.17 -27.81
CA ARG A 262 16.29 -13.04 -28.23
C ARG A 262 16.81 -13.29 -29.64
N ARG A 263 16.62 -12.32 -30.52
CA ARG A 263 17.11 -12.35 -31.90
C ARG A 263 17.87 -11.07 -32.23
N GLU A 264 19.12 -11.20 -32.66
CA GLU A 264 19.87 -10.06 -33.22
C GLU A 264 19.44 -9.82 -34.67
N ASN A 265 19.25 -8.56 -35.04
CA ASN A 265 18.82 -8.17 -36.37
C ASN A 265 20.00 -7.59 -37.19
N PRO A 266 19.99 -7.70 -38.53
CA PRO A 266 21.07 -7.19 -39.38
C PRO A 266 21.26 -5.66 -39.35
N ASP A 267 20.25 -4.91 -38.89
CA ASP A 267 20.23 -3.45 -38.83
C ASP A 267 20.86 -2.86 -37.55
N GLY A 268 21.54 -3.69 -36.75
CA GLY A 268 22.15 -3.26 -35.48
C GLY A 268 21.17 -3.19 -34.30
N THR A 269 19.93 -3.68 -34.48
CA THR A 269 18.96 -3.85 -33.40
C THR A 269 18.92 -5.29 -32.89
N GLN A 270 18.17 -5.52 -31.82
CA GLN A 270 17.75 -6.83 -31.34
C GLN A 270 16.26 -6.83 -31.08
N THR A 271 15.60 -7.96 -31.31
CA THR A 271 14.20 -8.20 -30.94
C THR A 271 14.17 -9.19 -29.77
N LEU A 272 13.51 -8.80 -28.69
CA LEU A 272 13.29 -9.63 -27.50
C LEU A 272 11.80 -9.94 -27.40
N ARG A 273 11.44 -11.21 -27.25
CA ARG A 273 10.05 -11.63 -27.04
C ARG A 273 9.84 -11.98 -25.57
N TYR A 274 8.89 -11.33 -24.94
CA TYR A 274 8.42 -11.59 -23.59
C TYR A 274 7.04 -12.22 -23.64
N HIS A 275 6.75 -13.09 -22.67
CA HIS A 275 5.44 -13.68 -22.54
C HIS A 275 5.03 -13.83 -21.07
N GLN A 276 3.76 -13.51 -20.79
CA GLN A 276 3.15 -13.74 -19.49
C GLN A 276 1.64 -13.88 -19.62
N ASP A 277 1.14 -14.99 -19.09
CA ASP A 277 -0.27 -15.22 -18.82
C ASP A 277 -0.68 -14.59 -17.47
N ASP A 278 -1.97 -14.28 -17.33
CA ASP A 278 -2.62 -13.89 -16.07
C ASP A 278 -2.05 -12.61 -15.43
N VAL A 279 -1.70 -11.63 -16.26
CA VAL A 279 -1.33 -10.27 -15.82
C VAL A 279 -2.21 -9.24 -16.52
N HIS A 280 -2.32 -8.04 -15.98
CA HIS A 280 -3.24 -7.00 -16.49
C HIS A 280 -2.51 -5.76 -17.05
N ASP A 281 -1.18 -5.78 -17.09
CA ASP A 281 -0.41 -4.71 -17.73
C ASP A 281 0.95 -5.19 -18.23
N PHE A 282 1.62 -4.35 -19.03
CA PHE A 282 2.95 -4.64 -19.57
C PHE A 282 3.83 -3.39 -19.61
N ALA A 283 4.90 -3.41 -18.82
CA ALA A 283 5.94 -2.37 -18.81
C ALA A 283 7.32 -2.95 -19.14
N TRP A 284 8.22 -2.08 -19.59
CA TRP A 284 9.60 -2.46 -19.85
C TRP A 284 10.56 -1.28 -19.69
N THR A 285 11.84 -1.60 -19.48
CA THR A 285 12.93 -0.62 -19.46
C THR A 285 13.99 -0.97 -20.49
N ALA A 286 14.71 0.04 -20.98
CA ALA A 286 15.90 -0.17 -21.79
C ALA A 286 16.99 0.84 -21.45
N PHE A 287 18.20 0.33 -21.25
CA PHE A 287 19.37 1.17 -21.03
C PHE A 287 20.67 0.44 -21.34
N GLU A 288 21.63 1.12 -21.96
CA GLU A 288 22.93 0.52 -22.29
C GLU A 288 23.79 0.27 -21.04
N ARG A 289 23.69 1.15 -20.04
CA ARG A 289 24.56 1.16 -18.84
C ARG A 289 24.06 0.31 -17.67
N PHE A 290 23.00 -0.47 -17.85
CA PHE A 290 22.59 -1.40 -16.80
C PHE A 290 23.69 -2.41 -16.49
N GLU A 291 23.96 -2.64 -15.22
CA GLU A 291 24.52 -3.90 -14.73
C GLU A 291 23.35 -4.84 -14.43
N VAL A 292 23.47 -6.11 -14.83
CA VAL A 292 22.41 -7.11 -14.66
C VAL A 292 22.89 -8.17 -13.69
N PHE A 293 22.12 -8.35 -12.61
CA PHE A 293 22.30 -9.42 -11.64
C PHE A 293 21.20 -10.45 -11.83
N GLU A 294 21.57 -11.73 -11.80
CA GLU A 294 20.63 -12.85 -11.89
C GLU A 294 20.80 -13.72 -10.65
N ASP A 295 19.68 -14.14 -10.07
CA ASP A 295 19.65 -15.05 -8.95
C ASP A 295 18.35 -15.87 -8.99
N VAL A 296 18.21 -16.84 -8.09
CA VAL A 296 17.01 -17.66 -7.96
C VAL A 296 16.64 -17.77 -6.49
N PHE A 297 15.37 -17.51 -6.18
CA PHE A 297 14.77 -17.75 -4.88
C PHE A 297 14.39 -19.23 -4.73
N ARG A 298 14.74 -19.81 -3.57
CA ARG A 298 14.37 -21.18 -3.17
C ARG A 298 14.10 -21.22 -1.68
N ALA A 299 12.93 -21.70 -1.28
CA ALA A 299 12.60 -21.95 0.12
C ALA A 299 11.69 -23.19 0.25
N PRO A 300 11.84 -24.01 1.32
CA PRO A 300 10.98 -25.18 1.52
C PRO A 300 9.48 -24.83 1.51
N GLY A 301 8.71 -25.59 0.74
CA GLY A 301 7.27 -25.42 0.56
C GLY A 301 6.83 -24.24 -0.33
N LEU A 302 7.76 -23.45 -0.88
CA LEU A 302 7.44 -22.34 -1.78
C LEU A 302 7.95 -22.61 -3.21
N PRO A 303 7.31 -22.02 -4.25
CA PRO A 303 7.79 -22.10 -5.63
C PRO A 303 9.21 -21.51 -5.81
N GLU A 304 9.95 -22.08 -6.76
CA GLU A 304 11.21 -21.48 -7.24
C GLU A 304 10.89 -20.27 -8.12
N VAL A 305 11.59 -19.15 -7.91
CA VAL A 305 11.38 -17.90 -8.68
C VAL A 305 12.72 -17.37 -9.17
N GLY A 306 12.84 -17.16 -10.48
CA GLY A 306 14.01 -16.49 -11.08
C GLY A 306 13.95 -14.98 -10.85
N LEU A 307 15.10 -14.38 -10.55
CA LEU A 307 15.24 -12.94 -10.31
C LEU A 307 16.17 -12.33 -11.36
N THR A 308 15.75 -11.24 -11.98
CA THR A 308 16.60 -10.39 -12.83
C THR A 308 16.59 -8.97 -12.27
N VAL A 309 17.75 -8.47 -11.85
CA VAL A 309 17.88 -7.12 -11.29
C VAL A 309 18.75 -6.27 -12.21
N LEU A 310 18.19 -5.20 -12.74
CA LEU A 310 18.89 -4.23 -13.58
C LEU A 310 19.16 -2.97 -12.77
N VAL A 311 20.43 -2.58 -12.63
CA VAL A 311 20.80 -1.35 -11.92
C VAL A 311 21.70 -0.48 -12.77
N ASP A 312 21.61 0.84 -12.68
CA ASP A 312 22.67 1.71 -13.23
C ASP A 312 24.03 1.29 -12.65
N GLU A 313 25.07 1.25 -13.47
CA GLU A 313 26.44 0.90 -13.06
C GLU A 313 26.95 1.70 -11.84
N LYS A 314 26.49 2.95 -11.67
CA LYS A 314 26.81 3.78 -10.50
C LYS A 314 26.14 3.27 -9.23
N HIS A 315 25.02 2.57 -9.36
CA HIS A 315 24.25 1.98 -8.27
C HIS A 315 24.57 0.49 -8.03
N HIS A 316 25.66 -0.05 -8.58
CA HIS A 316 26.00 -1.49 -8.49
C HIS A 316 25.87 -2.10 -7.08
N ARG A 317 26.23 -1.34 -6.04
CA ARG A 317 26.15 -1.78 -4.63
C ARG A 317 24.72 -2.06 -4.16
N SER A 318 23.73 -1.49 -4.85
CA SER A 318 22.31 -1.71 -4.57
C SER A 318 21.86 -3.10 -5.02
N GLY A 319 22.47 -3.69 -6.07
CA GLY A 319 22.05 -4.97 -6.65
C GLY A 319 21.90 -6.10 -5.62
N PRO A 320 22.94 -6.42 -4.83
CA PRO A 320 22.84 -7.45 -3.78
C PRO A 320 21.78 -7.15 -2.71
N GLN A 321 21.59 -5.89 -2.34
CA GLN A 321 20.59 -5.50 -1.34
C GLN A 321 19.16 -5.63 -1.88
N ILE A 322 18.94 -5.26 -3.15
CA ILE A 322 17.66 -5.46 -3.86
C ILE A 322 17.32 -6.95 -3.94
N ILE A 323 18.29 -7.80 -4.30
CA ILE A 323 18.10 -9.27 -4.31
C ILE A 323 17.72 -9.80 -2.92
N ALA A 324 18.41 -9.33 -1.88
CA ALA A 324 18.13 -9.76 -0.51
C ALA A 324 16.71 -9.36 -0.07
N ALA A 325 16.29 -8.13 -0.35
CA ALA A 325 14.95 -7.65 -0.07
C ALA A 325 13.89 -8.44 -0.85
N ALA A 326 14.08 -8.65 -2.16
CA ALA A 326 13.16 -9.43 -3.00
C ALA A 326 12.98 -10.88 -2.50
N LYS A 327 14.08 -11.55 -2.10
CA LYS A 327 14.03 -12.90 -1.54
C LYS A 327 13.29 -12.94 -0.20
N ALA A 328 13.50 -11.93 0.67
CA ALA A 328 12.77 -11.83 1.92
C ALA A 328 11.26 -11.63 1.66
N SER A 329 10.89 -10.78 0.70
CA SER A 329 9.49 -10.57 0.34
C SER A 329 8.83 -11.82 -0.22
N LEU A 330 9.49 -12.53 -1.15
CA LEU A 330 9.03 -13.82 -1.68
C LEU A 330 8.78 -14.85 -0.57
N GLU A 331 9.66 -14.92 0.43
CA GLU A 331 9.50 -15.82 1.55
C GLU A 331 8.37 -15.41 2.50
N HIS A 332 8.40 -14.19 3.03
CA HIS A 332 7.45 -13.75 4.05
C HIS A 332 6.04 -13.66 3.49
N PHE A 333 5.84 -13.03 2.32
CA PHE A 333 4.51 -12.86 1.75
C PHE A 333 3.95 -14.21 1.27
N GLY A 334 4.84 -15.05 0.72
CA GLY A 334 4.56 -16.44 0.37
C GLY A 334 4.02 -17.27 1.55
N ARG A 335 4.59 -17.07 2.74
CA ARG A 335 4.19 -17.78 3.96
C ARG A 335 2.98 -17.15 4.65
N TRP A 336 2.88 -15.83 4.66
CA TRP A 336 1.83 -15.10 5.37
C TRP A 336 0.49 -15.16 4.64
N TRP A 337 0.48 -14.92 3.33
CA TRP A 337 -0.74 -14.74 2.56
C TRP A 337 -0.94 -15.81 1.50
N THR A 338 -0.12 -15.84 0.45
CA THR A 338 -0.22 -16.85 -0.61
C THR A 338 1.13 -17.03 -1.31
N PRO A 339 1.53 -18.22 -1.77
CA PRO A 339 2.74 -18.38 -2.55
C PRO A 339 2.72 -17.56 -3.84
N TRP A 340 3.86 -16.92 -4.16
CA TRP A 340 4.05 -16.22 -5.43
C TRP A 340 3.82 -17.16 -6.62
N PRO A 341 2.90 -16.85 -7.55
CA PRO A 341 2.49 -17.82 -8.57
C PRO A 341 3.41 -17.82 -9.79
N TYR A 342 4.05 -16.69 -10.11
CA TYR A 342 4.81 -16.51 -11.36
C TYR A 342 6.24 -17.08 -11.28
N PRO A 343 6.85 -17.51 -12.40
CA PRO A 343 8.15 -18.17 -12.39
C PRO A 343 9.33 -17.17 -12.31
N HIS A 344 9.06 -15.87 -12.45
CA HIS A 344 10.07 -14.83 -12.61
C HIS A 344 9.64 -13.49 -11.99
N LEU A 345 10.62 -12.67 -11.62
CA LEU A 345 10.46 -11.28 -11.22
C LEU A 345 11.63 -10.43 -11.76
N THR A 346 11.29 -9.33 -12.45
CA THR A 346 12.23 -8.29 -12.87
C THR A 346 12.23 -7.14 -11.87
N LEU A 347 13.40 -6.68 -11.43
CA LEU A 347 13.57 -5.50 -10.60
C LEU A 347 14.50 -4.50 -11.29
N VAL A 348 14.17 -3.21 -11.25
CA VAL A 348 14.95 -2.16 -11.94
C VAL A 348 15.27 -1.03 -10.99
N ALA A 349 16.54 -0.68 -10.82
CA ALA A 349 16.95 0.57 -10.19
C ALA A 349 17.32 1.60 -11.29
N PRO A 350 16.49 2.63 -11.52
CA PRO A 350 16.76 3.65 -12.53
C PRO A 350 18.08 4.41 -12.27
N PRO A 351 18.62 5.09 -13.31
CA PRO A 351 19.80 5.95 -13.15
C PRO A 351 19.47 7.19 -12.31
N THR A 352 20.50 7.87 -11.83
CA THR A 352 20.35 9.07 -10.99
C THR A 352 19.56 10.20 -11.66
N ASP A 353 19.65 10.34 -12.99
CA ASP A 353 18.89 11.33 -13.78
C ASP A 353 17.49 10.84 -14.19
N GLY A 354 17.08 9.66 -13.72
CA GLY A 354 15.77 9.07 -13.94
C GLY A 354 15.15 8.51 -12.66
N MET A 355 15.49 9.05 -11.50
CA MET A 355 14.97 8.57 -10.20
C MET A 355 13.44 8.64 -10.12
N GLU A 356 12.80 9.58 -10.81
CA GLU A 356 11.33 9.67 -10.89
C GLU A 356 10.70 8.43 -11.58
N ALA A 357 11.49 7.60 -12.27
CA ALA A 357 11.05 6.33 -12.82
C ALA A 357 11.08 5.17 -11.79
N GLY A 358 11.51 5.43 -10.54
CA GLY A 358 11.56 4.44 -9.46
C GLY A 358 10.28 4.43 -8.62
N GLY A 359 10.04 3.33 -7.90
CA GLY A 359 8.86 3.17 -7.06
C GLY A 359 7.59 2.95 -7.89
N MET A 360 7.59 1.86 -8.67
CA MET A 360 6.46 1.48 -9.52
C MET A 360 6.34 -0.05 -9.65
N GLU A 361 5.12 -0.55 -9.75
CA GLU A 361 4.73 -1.90 -9.31
C GLU A 361 4.14 -2.83 -10.39
N TYR A 362 4.45 -2.61 -11.68
CA TYR A 362 3.89 -3.42 -12.76
C TYR A 362 4.00 -4.95 -12.50
N PRO A 363 3.06 -5.75 -13.04
CA PRO A 363 3.02 -7.18 -12.77
C PRO A 363 4.34 -7.83 -13.22
N THR A 364 4.98 -8.55 -12.30
CA THR A 364 6.30 -9.22 -12.46
C THR A 364 7.48 -8.29 -12.84
N PHE A 365 7.27 -6.98 -12.82
CA PHE A 365 8.27 -5.97 -13.17
C PHE A 365 8.14 -4.77 -12.24
N ILE A 366 9.12 -4.56 -11.37
CA ILE A 366 9.06 -3.47 -10.39
C ILE A 366 10.26 -2.55 -10.52
N THR A 367 10.06 -1.25 -10.29
CA THR A 367 11.15 -0.26 -10.24
C THR A 367 11.40 0.17 -8.81
N VAL A 368 12.65 0.19 -8.37
CA VAL A 368 13.05 0.45 -6.99
C VAL A 368 14.08 1.57 -6.94
N VAL A 369 14.42 2.05 -5.75
CA VAL A 369 15.49 3.04 -5.59
C VAL A 369 16.87 2.37 -5.65
N GLY A 370 17.79 2.97 -6.41
CA GLY A 370 19.22 2.65 -6.40
C GLY A 370 20.04 3.78 -5.78
N ARG A 371 21.13 3.43 -5.09
CA ARG A 371 22.05 4.39 -4.47
C ARG A 371 23.50 4.08 -4.82
N THR A 372 24.31 5.13 -5.00
CA THR A 372 25.76 5.00 -5.20
C THR A 372 26.48 4.47 -3.96
N GLU A 373 26.04 4.94 -2.80
CA GLU A 373 26.59 4.56 -1.49
C GLU A 373 25.43 4.15 -0.57
N PRO A 374 24.88 2.94 -0.74
CA PRO A 374 23.87 2.42 0.17
C PRO A 374 24.49 2.12 1.54
N GLY A 375 23.69 2.25 2.60
CA GLY A 375 24.07 1.82 3.94
C GLY A 375 24.23 0.30 4.04
N GLU A 376 25.01 -0.18 5.01
CA GLU A 376 25.25 -1.61 5.25
C GLU A 376 24.78 -1.98 6.68
N PRO A 377 24.17 -3.17 6.90
CA PRO A 377 23.93 -4.25 5.92
C PRO A 377 22.61 -4.17 5.15
N LYS A 378 21.69 -3.28 5.53
CA LYS A 378 20.36 -3.10 4.90
C LYS A 378 20.06 -1.62 4.79
N ASP A 379 20.23 -1.03 3.61
CA ASP A 379 19.82 0.35 3.34
C ASP A 379 18.29 0.46 3.40
N PHE A 380 17.79 1.38 4.23
CA PHE A 380 16.36 1.54 4.46
C PHE A 380 15.59 1.85 3.17
N ALA A 381 16.08 2.77 2.34
CA ALA A 381 15.37 3.21 1.15
C ALA A 381 15.28 2.08 0.11
N ILE A 382 16.38 1.34 -0.08
CA ILE A 382 16.38 0.17 -0.97
C ILE A 382 15.42 -0.90 -0.47
N TRP A 383 15.48 -1.25 0.82
CA TRP A 383 14.64 -2.30 1.39
C TRP A 383 13.16 -1.91 1.39
N GLN A 384 12.83 -0.70 1.87
CA GLN A 384 11.44 -0.25 1.94
C GLN A 384 10.82 -0.17 0.54
N THR A 385 11.50 0.43 -0.44
CA THR A 385 10.95 0.52 -1.82
C THR A 385 10.86 -0.85 -2.47
N THR A 386 11.88 -1.71 -2.35
CA THR A 386 11.82 -3.07 -2.93
C THR A 386 10.68 -3.90 -2.34
N VAL A 387 10.47 -3.81 -1.03
CA VAL A 387 9.39 -4.53 -0.36
C VAL A 387 8.02 -3.96 -0.73
N HIS A 388 7.89 -2.63 -0.81
CA HIS A 388 6.67 -1.96 -1.20
C HIS A 388 6.30 -2.31 -2.63
N GLU A 389 7.18 -2.10 -3.60
CA GLU A 389 6.87 -2.41 -5.00
C GLU A 389 6.64 -3.89 -5.26
N PHE A 390 7.33 -4.77 -4.53
CA PHE A 390 7.03 -6.20 -4.59
C PHE A 390 5.62 -6.51 -4.07
N GLY A 391 5.21 -5.84 -2.99
CA GLY A 391 3.97 -6.16 -2.30
C GLY A 391 2.71 -5.82 -3.09
N HIS A 392 2.77 -4.74 -3.86
CA HIS A 392 1.75 -4.40 -4.85
C HIS A 392 1.41 -5.56 -5.79
N ASN A 393 2.35 -6.46 -6.12
CA ASN A 393 2.04 -7.61 -6.96
C ASN A 393 1.04 -8.61 -6.31
N TYR A 394 0.76 -8.49 -5.01
CA TYR A 394 -0.32 -9.21 -4.32
C TYR A 394 -1.63 -8.43 -4.34
N TRP A 395 -1.59 -7.14 -4.06
CA TRP A 395 -2.78 -6.30 -3.83
C TRP A 395 -3.35 -5.69 -5.11
N GLN A 396 -2.51 -5.61 -6.14
CA GLN A 396 -2.82 -5.04 -7.44
C GLN A 396 -2.44 -6.01 -8.55
N GLY A 397 -1.21 -6.55 -8.55
CA GLY A 397 -0.79 -7.52 -9.57
C GLY A 397 -1.65 -8.79 -9.61
N MET A 398 -2.02 -9.33 -8.46
CA MET A 398 -2.92 -10.49 -8.35
C MET A 398 -4.37 -10.09 -8.11
N LEU A 399 -4.65 -9.00 -7.41
CA LEU A 399 -6.02 -8.63 -7.05
C LEU A 399 -6.65 -7.62 -8.01
N ALA A 400 -5.88 -6.99 -8.90
CA ALA A 400 -6.29 -5.93 -9.82
C ALA A 400 -7.34 -4.98 -9.24
N SER A 401 -7.12 -4.54 -7.99
CA SER A 401 -7.99 -3.55 -7.34
C SER A 401 -8.00 -2.26 -8.16
N ASN A 402 -9.15 -1.59 -8.20
CA ASN A 402 -9.31 -0.36 -8.95
C ASN A 402 -8.64 0.81 -8.20
N GLU A 403 -7.36 1.05 -8.48
CA GLU A 403 -6.58 2.11 -7.86
C GLU A 403 -7.05 3.53 -8.19
N PHE A 404 -7.77 3.69 -9.31
CA PHE A 404 -8.41 4.95 -9.65
C PHE A 404 -9.46 5.30 -8.59
N GLU A 405 -10.37 4.38 -8.30
CA GLU A 405 -11.51 4.64 -7.42
C GLU A 405 -11.23 4.36 -5.94
N GLU A 406 -10.33 3.43 -5.63
CA GLU A 406 -10.06 2.95 -4.27
C GLU A 406 -8.55 2.69 -4.03
N PRO A 407 -7.68 3.71 -4.20
CA PRO A 407 -6.21 3.56 -4.14
C PRO A 407 -5.69 2.94 -2.85
N TRP A 408 -6.42 3.06 -1.74
CA TRP A 408 -6.01 2.50 -0.45
C TRP A 408 -5.99 0.96 -0.43
N LEU A 409 -6.80 0.30 -1.26
CA LEU A 409 -6.84 -1.17 -1.33
C LEU A 409 -5.50 -1.73 -1.79
N ASP A 410 -4.82 -0.97 -2.64
CA ASP A 410 -3.46 -1.27 -3.02
C ASP A 410 -2.48 -0.62 -2.04
N GLU A 411 -2.37 0.70 -2.06
CA GLU A 411 -1.32 1.43 -1.34
C GLU A 411 -1.34 1.26 0.17
N GLY A 412 -2.54 1.22 0.74
CA GLY A 412 -2.75 1.16 2.17
C GLY A 412 -2.50 -0.23 2.73
N ILE A 413 -3.03 -1.25 2.06
CA ILE A 413 -2.78 -2.66 2.40
C ILE A 413 -1.30 -2.99 2.17
N ASN A 414 -0.74 -2.52 1.06
CA ASN A 414 0.66 -2.70 0.74
C ASN A 414 1.58 -2.06 1.79
N SER A 415 1.31 -0.81 2.18
CA SER A 415 2.04 -0.11 3.25
C SER A 415 2.02 -0.87 4.58
N TYR A 416 0.89 -1.52 4.92
CA TYR A 416 0.80 -2.39 6.10
C TYR A 416 1.68 -3.65 5.95
N GLY A 417 1.70 -4.25 4.77
CA GLY A 417 2.59 -5.38 4.44
C GLY A 417 4.08 -5.03 4.53
N THR A 418 4.47 -3.93 3.89
CA THR A 418 5.83 -3.38 3.92
C THR A 418 6.30 -3.15 5.34
N TYR A 419 5.44 -2.58 6.18
CA TYR A 419 5.72 -2.41 7.61
C TYR A 419 6.00 -3.73 8.32
N LYS A 420 5.12 -4.74 8.18
CA LYS A 420 5.26 -6.03 8.87
C LYS A 420 6.58 -6.70 8.51
N LEU A 421 6.98 -6.65 7.24
CA LEU A 421 8.24 -7.22 6.78
C LEU A 421 9.44 -6.43 7.29
N SER A 422 9.43 -5.10 7.18
CA SER A 422 10.51 -4.27 7.72
C SER A 422 10.78 -4.54 9.20
N LEU A 423 9.73 -4.75 10.01
CA LEU A 423 9.89 -5.17 11.41
C LEU A 423 10.46 -6.59 11.55
N ALA A 424 9.95 -7.56 10.79
CA ALA A 424 10.41 -8.94 10.84
C ALA A 424 11.90 -9.07 10.47
N GLU A 425 12.34 -8.24 9.52
CA GLU A 425 13.70 -8.21 8.99
C GLU A 425 14.64 -7.24 9.72
N GLY A 426 14.13 -6.51 10.72
CA GLY A 426 14.91 -5.55 11.49
C GLY A 426 15.44 -4.36 10.67
N VAL A 427 14.73 -4.00 9.60
CA VAL A 427 15.04 -2.84 8.74
C VAL A 427 14.66 -1.57 9.50
N ARG A 428 15.61 -0.64 9.63
CA ARG A 428 15.43 0.61 10.40
C ARG A 428 15.81 1.81 9.55
N ALA A 429 15.04 2.88 9.68
CA ALA A 429 15.34 4.15 9.06
C ALA A 429 16.31 4.92 9.95
N ASN A 430 17.35 5.53 9.38
CA ASN A 430 18.09 6.56 10.08
C ASN A 430 17.56 7.93 9.62
N PRO A 431 17.11 8.83 10.51
CA PRO A 431 16.66 10.16 10.11
C PRO A 431 17.71 10.93 9.29
N ALA A 432 19.00 10.61 9.45
CA ALA A 432 20.07 11.17 8.63
C ALA A 432 19.99 10.79 7.14
N ASP A 433 19.35 9.67 6.80
CA ASP A 433 19.20 9.17 5.43
C ASP A 433 18.30 10.06 4.57
N PHE A 434 17.46 10.88 5.20
CA PHE A 434 16.55 11.82 4.54
C PHE A 434 17.15 13.20 4.30
N PHE A 435 18.38 13.47 4.77
CA PHE A 435 19.06 14.73 4.45
C PHE A 435 19.82 14.62 3.12
N PRO A 436 19.72 15.63 2.22
CA PRO A 436 20.53 15.67 1.02
C PRO A 436 22.02 15.83 1.37
N SER A 437 22.91 15.34 0.51
CA SER A 437 24.34 15.63 0.62
C SER A 437 24.59 17.12 0.30
N PRO A 438 25.42 17.88 1.06
CA PRO A 438 26.32 17.46 2.14
C PRO A 438 25.74 17.56 3.57
N LEU A 439 24.47 17.97 3.74
CA LEU A 439 23.83 18.13 5.06
C LEU A 439 23.85 16.84 5.88
N ARG A 440 23.72 15.68 5.22
CA ARG A 440 23.84 14.35 5.85
C ARG A 440 25.14 14.18 6.66
N GLY A 441 26.28 14.68 6.16
CA GLY A 441 27.57 14.56 6.85
C GLY A 441 27.75 15.51 8.03
N TRP A 442 27.08 16.67 8.01
CA TRP A 442 27.19 17.69 9.07
C TRP A 442 26.15 17.50 10.18
N LEU A 443 24.91 17.18 9.81
CA LEU A 443 23.79 17.00 10.74
C LEU A 443 23.59 15.55 11.16
N GLY A 444 23.99 14.57 10.35
CA GLY A 444 23.79 13.13 10.63
C GLY A 444 24.19 12.67 12.03
N PRO A 445 25.34 13.12 12.60
CA PRO A 445 25.73 12.76 13.97
C PRO A 445 24.78 13.28 15.07
N LEU A 446 23.95 14.28 14.79
CA LEU A 446 22.94 14.81 15.72
C LEU A 446 21.65 13.97 15.75
N PHE A 447 21.45 13.09 14.76
CA PHE A 447 20.22 12.31 14.56
C PHE A 447 20.47 10.79 14.63
N THR A 448 21.33 10.35 15.55
CA THR A 448 21.82 8.96 15.70
C THR A 448 20.81 7.96 16.29
N THR A 449 19.52 8.27 16.24
CA THR A 449 18.48 7.33 16.71
C THR A 449 17.88 6.64 15.50
N ASP A 450 18.20 5.36 15.32
CA ASP A 450 17.52 4.53 14.32
C ASP A 450 16.04 4.45 14.69
N TRP A 451 15.17 4.85 13.77
CA TRP A 451 13.72 4.77 13.91
C TRP A 451 13.28 3.43 13.34
N ASP A 452 12.46 2.71 14.10
CA ASP A 452 11.68 1.63 13.51
C ASP A 452 10.43 2.22 12.83
N GLU A 453 9.74 1.40 12.04
CA GLU A 453 8.54 1.85 11.34
C GLU A 453 7.39 2.27 12.26
N ARG A 454 7.37 1.85 13.54
CA ARG A 454 6.33 2.27 14.50
C ARG A 454 6.51 3.75 14.83
N ASP A 455 7.75 4.23 14.87
CA ASP A 455 8.02 5.66 15.05
C ASP A 455 7.59 6.47 13.82
N ARG A 456 7.71 5.92 12.59
CA ARG A 456 7.23 6.57 11.35
C ARG A 456 5.70 6.67 11.30
N MET A 457 5.00 5.58 11.62
CA MET A 457 3.52 5.54 11.69
C MET A 457 2.92 6.61 12.60
N ARG A 458 3.59 6.91 13.73
CA ARG A 458 3.12 7.91 14.69
C ARG A 458 3.12 9.33 14.12
N GLY A 459 3.99 9.62 13.16
CA GLY A 459 3.99 10.93 12.47
C GLY A 459 2.76 11.11 11.59
N THR A 460 2.21 10.01 11.06
CA THR A 460 1.14 10.01 10.06
C THR A 460 -0.27 10.11 10.65
N SER A 461 -0.45 9.77 11.92
CA SER A 461 -1.76 9.83 12.60
C SER A 461 -2.13 11.21 13.15
N GLY A 462 -1.18 12.14 13.33
CA GLY A 462 -1.37 13.35 14.13
C GLY A 462 -2.04 14.57 13.47
N LEU A 463 -2.60 14.44 12.26
CA LEU A 463 -3.15 15.58 11.51
C LEU A 463 -4.67 15.47 11.34
N ARG A 464 -5.34 16.63 11.30
CA ARG A 464 -6.78 16.70 11.07
C ARG A 464 -7.06 16.46 9.58
N GLU A 465 -7.97 15.53 9.29
CA GLU A 465 -8.28 15.10 7.93
C GLU A 465 -9.48 15.80 7.32
N ASN A 466 -9.41 16.02 6.00
CA ASN A 466 -10.49 16.61 5.22
C ASN A 466 -11.12 15.63 4.22
N SER A 467 -10.49 14.48 3.98
CA SER A 467 -10.93 13.44 3.03
C SER A 467 -11.03 12.07 3.69
N PRO A 468 -11.98 11.22 3.30
CA PRO A 468 -12.03 9.82 3.72
C PRO A 468 -10.93 8.98 3.05
N ILE A 469 -10.67 7.77 3.56
CA ILE A 469 -9.77 6.80 2.91
C ILE A 469 -10.43 6.20 1.66
N VAL A 470 -11.73 5.87 1.77
CA VAL A 470 -12.50 5.31 0.66
C VAL A 470 -12.93 6.48 -0.22
N GLN A 471 -12.11 6.79 -1.22
CA GLN A 471 -12.35 7.84 -2.19
C GLN A 471 -11.52 7.64 -3.46
N ALA A 472 -12.11 8.00 -4.61
CA ALA A 472 -11.40 8.11 -5.86
C ALA A 472 -10.20 9.06 -5.76
N SER A 473 -9.10 8.67 -6.39
CA SER A 473 -7.80 9.29 -6.19
C SER A 473 -7.75 10.75 -6.67
N TRP A 474 -8.45 11.09 -7.75
CA TRP A 474 -8.54 12.46 -8.28
C TRP A 474 -9.47 13.39 -7.50
N LYS A 475 -10.15 12.87 -6.47
CA LYS A 475 -10.99 13.68 -5.58
C LYS A 475 -10.24 14.18 -4.33
N TYR A 476 -8.99 13.73 -4.12
CA TYR A 476 -8.17 14.26 -3.04
C TYR A 476 -7.76 15.71 -3.32
N ARG A 477 -7.74 16.53 -2.28
CA ARG A 477 -7.62 17.99 -2.44
C ARG A 477 -6.20 18.46 -2.79
N THR A 478 -5.20 17.71 -2.33
CA THR A 478 -3.78 18.06 -2.44
C THR A 478 -2.93 16.79 -2.47
N THR A 479 -1.71 16.87 -2.98
CA THR A 479 -0.69 15.83 -2.92
C THR A 479 -0.57 15.18 -1.53
N GLY A 480 -0.46 15.99 -0.48
CA GLY A 480 -0.37 15.47 0.89
C GLY A 480 -1.67 14.84 1.43
N ASP A 481 -2.83 15.14 0.84
CA ASP A 481 -4.11 14.50 1.18
C ASP A 481 -4.22 13.12 0.54
N TYR A 482 -3.77 12.98 -0.72
CA TYR A 482 -3.64 11.70 -1.42
C TYR A 482 -2.68 10.75 -0.67
N PHE A 483 -1.41 11.13 -0.49
CA PHE A 483 -0.42 10.25 0.14
C PHE A 483 -0.84 9.81 1.55
N ARG A 484 -1.50 10.68 2.30
CA ARG A 484 -1.94 10.33 3.64
C ARG A 484 -3.11 9.37 3.66
N ASN A 485 -4.11 9.57 2.80
CA ASN A 485 -5.33 8.76 2.81
C ASN A 485 -5.24 7.50 1.93
N SER A 486 -4.28 7.42 1.00
CA SER A 486 -3.99 6.20 0.24
C SER A 486 -2.95 5.29 0.95
N TYR A 487 -1.97 5.84 1.68
CA TYR A 487 -0.87 5.05 2.26
C TYR A 487 -0.92 5.03 3.80
N GLY A 488 -0.57 6.15 4.42
CA GLY A 488 -0.19 6.18 5.83
C GLY A 488 -1.36 5.98 6.80
N ARG A 489 -2.49 6.64 6.55
CA ARG A 489 -3.68 6.50 7.40
C ARG A 489 -4.32 5.12 7.26
N PRO A 490 -4.50 4.55 6.05
CA PRO A 490 -4.90 3.14 5.91
C PRO A 490 -3.95 2.18 6.63
N GLN A 491 -2.63 2.35 6.49
CA GLN A 491 -1.62 1.53 7.16
C GLN A 491 -1.82 1.51 8.69
N VAL A 492 -1.96 2.68 9.32
CA VAL A 492 -2.19 2.78 10.78
C VAL A 492 -3.57 2.24 11.16
N THR A 493 -4.58 2.42 10.30
CA THR A 493 -5.94 1.89 10.51
C THR A 493 -5.96 0.36 10.46
N LEU A 494 -5.25 -0.26 9.54
CA LEU A 494 -5.09 -1.71 9.47
C LEU A 494 -4.29 -2.27 10.65
N TYR A 495 -3.28 -1.54 11.12
CA TYR A 495 -2.59 -1.89 12.37
C TYR A 495 -3.52 -1.81 13.59
N ALA A 496 -4.35 -0.77 13.69
CA ALA A 496 -5.35 -0.68 14.74
C ALA A 496 -6.41 -1.80 14.66
N LEU A 497 -6.80 -2.19 13.44
CA LEU A 497 -7.66 -3.34 13.20
C LEU A 497 -6.98 -4.63 13.69
N GLU A 498 -5.70 -4.86 13.38
CA GLU A 498 -4.92 -6.00 13.88
C GLU A 498 -4.93 -6.05 15.41
N GLN A 499 -4.74 -4.92 16.10
CA GLN A 499 -4.81 -4.85 17.56
C GLN A 499 -6.20 -5.19 18.10
N LEU A 500 -7.26 -4.87 17.34
CA LEU A 500 -8.65 -5.16 17.72
C LEU A 500 -9.01 -6.64 17.53
N VAL A 501 -8.62 -7.24 16.40
CA VAL A 501 -8.99 -8.64 16.08
C VAL A 501 -7.96 -9.68 16.53
N GLY A 502 -6.75 -9.24 16.87
CA GLY A 502 -5.58 -10.07 17.18
C GLY A 502 -4.79 -10.50 15.94
N GLU A 503 -3.48 -10.67 16.10
CA GLU A 503 -2.54 -10.96 15.01
C GLU A 503 -2.89 -12.24 14.22
N GLU A 504 -3.27 -13.32 14.92
CA GLU A 504 -3.67 -14.57 14.25
C GLU A 504 -4.93 -14.41 13.39
N THR A 505 -5.91 -13.64 13.88
CA THR A 505 -7.14 -13.37 13.13
C THR A 505 -6.85 -12.46 11.94
N MET A 506 -6.01 -11.43 12.12
CA MET A 506 -5.58 -10.55 11.03
C MET A 506 -4.86 -11.35 9.94
N ALA A 507 -3.94 -12.24 10.30
CA ALA A 507 -3.26 -13.11 9.34
C ALA A 507 -4.27 -13.98 8.54
N ARG A 508 -5.31 -14.51 9.20
CA ARG A 508 -6.39 -15.25 8.51
C ARG A 508 -7.23 -14.35 7.61
N ILE A 509 -7.54 -13.12 8.03
CA ILE A 509 -8.26 -12.13 7.23
C ILE A 509 -7.50 -11.86 5.93
N MET A 510 -6.22 -11.49 6.04
CA MET A 510 -5.38 -11.15 4.89
C MET A 510 -5.25 -12.33 3.93
N ARG A 511 -4.99 -13.53 4.45
CA ARG A 511 -4.95 -14.77 3.65
C ARG A 511 -6.27 -15.05 2.95
N THR A 512 -7.39 -14.93 3.66
CA THR A 512 -8.72 -15.20 3.10
C THR A 512 -9.06 -14.19 2.01
N TYR A 513 -8.71 -12.92 2.21
CA TYR A 513 -8.94 -11.87 1.23
C TYR A 513 -8.18 -12.15 -0.07
N VAL A 514 -6.86 -12.38 0.01
CA VAL A 514 -6.05 -12.69 -1.18
C VAL A 514 -6.52 -13.97 -1.86
N GLU A 515 -6.73 -15.07 -1.13
CA GLU A 515 -7.13 -16.34 -1.74
C GLU A 515 -8.50 -16.30 -2.42
N ARG A 516 -9.42 -15.48 -1.90
CA ARG A 516 -10.78 -15.33 -2.46
C ARG A 516 -10.80 -14.44 -3.69
N TRP A 517 -9.96 -13.42 -3.71
CA TRP A 517 -10.02 -12.34 -4.69
C TRP A 517 -8.83 -12.27 -5.65
N LYS A 518 -7.81 -13.12 -5.49
CA LYS A 518 -6.77 -13.25 -6.50
C LYS A 518 -7.38 -13.58 -7.86
N PHE A 519 -6.85 -12.91 -8.87
CA PHE A 519 -7.23 -12.91 -10.27
C PHE A 519 -8.68 -12.44 -10.51
N ARG A 520 -9.11 -11.41 -9.78
CA ARG A 520 -10.42 -10.72 -9.86
C ARG A 520 -10.25 -9.22 -9.65
N HIS A 521 -11.32 -8.48 -9.35
CA HIS A 521 -11.31 -7.03 -9.07
C HIS A 521 -12.12 -6.71 -7.79
N PRO A 522 -11.57 -6.91 -6.58
CA PRO A 522 -12.28 -6.65 -5.33
C PRO A 522 -12.34 -5.16 -5.02
N ARG A 523 -13.35 -4.78 -4.24
CA ARG A 523 -13.60 -3.43 -3.74
C ARG A 523 -13.50 -3.34 -2.22
N SER A 524 -13.60 -2.13 -1.66
CA SER A 524 -13.52 -1.93 -0.20
C SER A 524 -14.50 -2.81 0.56
N GLU A 525 -15.74 -2.92 0.05
CA GLU A 525 -16.78 -3.73 0.68
C GLU A 525 -16.42 -5.23 0.73
N ASP A 526 -15.68 -5.74 -0.25
CA ASP A 526 -15.25 -7.12 -0.29
C ASP A 526 -14.21 -7.41 0.79
N PHE A 527 -13.28 -6.48 1.02
CA PHE A 527 -12.34 -6.54 2.14
C PHE A 527 -13.09 -6.47 3.47
N PHE A 528 -14.00 -5.51 3.64
CA PHE A 528 -14.79 -5.35 4.86
C PHE A 528 -15.65 -6.59 5.16
N ALA A 529 -16.24 -7.21 4.14
CA ALA A 529 -16.99 -8.45 4.28
C ALA A 529 -16.10 -9.59 4.79
N VAL A 530 -14.90 -9.76 4.23
CA VAL A 530 -13.92 -10.76 4.69
C VAL A 530 -13.51 -10.51 6.13
N VAL A 531 -13.26 -9.26 6.52
CA VAL A 531 -12.91 -8.91 7.90
C VAL A 531 -14.03 -9.32 8.87
N ASN A 532 -15.28 -8.96 8.59
CA ASN A 532 -16.43 -9.32 9.43
C ASN A 532 -16.61 -10.85 9.52
N GLU A 533 -16.54 -11.53 8.37
CA GLU A 533 -16.70 -12.98 8.29
C GLU A 533 -15.64 -13.72 9.12
N VAL A 534 -14.36 -13.40 8.91
CA VAL A 534 -13.24 -14.14 9.52
C VAL A 534 -13.04 -13.78 10.99
N SER A 535 -13.32 -12.52 11.38
CA SER A 535 -13.25 -12.09 12.78
C SER A 535 -14.46 -12.57 13.61
N GLY A 536 -15.60 -12.85 12.96
CA GLY A 536 -16.87 -13.14 13.63
C GLY A 536 -17.45 -11.94 14.39
N GLN A 537 -16.99 -10.72 14.08
CA GLN A 537 -17.42 -9.47 14.71
C GLN A 537 -18.18 -8.61 13.69
N ASP A 538 -19.12 -7.78 14.17
CA ASP A 538 -19.71 -6.69 13.38
C ASP A 538 -18.86 -5.42 13.56
N LEU A 539 -17.98 -5.19 12.58
CA LEU A 539 -17.03 -4.09 12.52
C LEU A 539 -17.47 -3.00 11.53
N GLY A 540 -18.75 -2.97 11.12
CA GLY A 540 -19.28 -1.89 10.28
C GLY A 540 -18.99 -0.50 10.86
N TRP A 541 -19.12 -0.35 12.18
CA TRP A 541 -18.79 0.89 12.90
C TRP A 541 -17.34 1.33 12.70
N PHE A 542 -16.40 0.39 12.59
CA PHE A 542 -14.97 0.68 12.44
C PHE A 542 -14.69 1.25 11.05
N PHE A 543 -15.27 0.62 10.02
CA PHE A 543 -15.14 1.07 8.63
C PHE A 543 -15.86 2.40 8.39
N ASP A 544 -17.07 2.57 8.91
CA ASP A 544 -17.79 3.84 8.82
C ASP A 544 -17.04 4.98 9.49
N THR A 545 -16.42 4.71 10.64
CA THR A 545 -15.69 5.72 11.40
C THR A 545 -14.36 6.09 10.77
N PHE A 546 -13.54 5.09 10.41
CA PHE A 546 -12.13 5.32 10.08
C PHE A 546 -11.83 5.29 8.58
N PHE A 547 -12.63 4.56 7.78
CA PHE A 547 -12.45 4.50 6.33
C PHE A 547 -13.33 5.50 5.59
N ARG A 548 -14.62 5.57 5.94
CA ARG A 548 -15.59 6.49 5.32
C ARG A 548 -15.70 7.84 6.03
N GLY A 549 -15.29 7.90 7.30
CA GLY A 549 -15.32 9.11 8.12
C GLY A 549 -14.05 9.95 8.03
N THR A 550 -14.14 11.21 8.46
CA THR A 550 -13.02 12.17 8.55
C THR A 550 -12.78 12.68 9.98
N GLY A 551 -13.46 12.07 10.96
CA GLY A 551 -13.36 12.48 12.36
C GLY A 551 -11.99 12.18 12.96
N THR A 552 -11.54 13.06 13.84
CA THR A 552 -10.30 12.85 14.62
C THR A 552 -10.56 12.06 15.90
N LEU A 553 -9.74 11.05 16.20
CA LEU A 553 -9.75 10.33 17.48
C LEU A 553 -8.75 10.99 18.44
N ASP A 554 -9.24 11.55 19.55
CA ASP A 554 -8.40 12.12 20.63
C ASP A 554 -9.14 11.97 21.97
N TYR A 555 -8.66 11.04 22.81
CA TYR A 555 -9.18 10.77 24.15
C TYR A 555 -8.09 10.93 25.19
N ALA A 556 -8.37 11.71 26.23
CA ALA A 556 -7.39 12.05 27.25
C ALA A 556 -7.82 11.68 28.66
N VAL A 557 -6.87 11.27 29.50
CA VAL A 557 -7.03 11.27 30.96
C VAL A 557 -6.88 12.72 31.44
N GLY A 558 -7.99 13.35 31.80
CA GLY A 558 -8.02 14.75 32.25
C GLY A 558 -7.45 14.93 33.65
N SER A 559 -7.94 14.16 34.61
CA SER A 559 -7.48 14.26 35.99
C SER A 559 -7.61 12.93 36.74
N MET A 560 -6.81 12.79 37.80
CA MET A 560 -6.94 11.74 38.80
C MET A 560 -6.60 12.33 40.16
N SER A 561 -7.44 12.07 41.16
CA SER A 561 -7.26 12.54 42.53
C SER A 561 -7.78 11.49 43.52
N CYS A 562 -7.22 11.47 44.72
CA CYS A 562 -7.75 10.69 45.83
C CYS A 562 -7.69 11.55 47.08
N GLU A 563 -8.82 11.73 47.73
CA GLU A 563 -8.94 12.48 48.97
C GLU A 563 -9.45 11.55 50.06
N ALA A 564 -8.93 11.70 51.27
CA ALA A 564 -9.54 11.04 52.42
C ALA A 564 -10.98 11.53 52.55
N ARG A 565 -11.93 10.60 52.65
CA ARG A 565 -13.33 10.94 52.84
C ARG A 565 -13.44 11.81 54.09
N ALA A 566 -13.98 13.01 53.93
CA ALA A 566 -14.24 13.87 55.06
C ALA A 566 -15.13 13.11 56.05
N GLY A 567 -14.73 13.09 57.33
CA GLY A 567 -15.52 12.45 58.37
C GLY A 567 -16.95 12.99 58.40
N LYS A 568 -17.91 12.13 58.74
CA LYS A 568 -19.34 12.51 58.82
C LYS A 568 -19.51 13.77 59.68
N LYS A 569 -20.16 14.79 59.11
CA LYS A 569 -20.53 16.02 59.83
C LYS A 569 -21.95 16.44 59.44
N GLY A 570 -22.86 16.52 60.41
CA GLY A 570 -24.28 16.83 60.18
C GLY A 570 -25.22 15.97 61.01
N PHE A 571 -26.52 16.11 60.75
CA PHE A 571 -27.58 15.36 61.40
C PHE A 571 -27.77 14.01 60.68
N PHE A 572 -27.59 12.90 61.40
CA PHE A 572 -27.77 11.54 60.90
C PHE A 572 -28.87 10.82 61.70
N ASP A 573 -29.65 9.98 61.03
CA ASP A 573 -30.65 9.14 61.70
C ASP A 573 -29.95 8.14 62.65
N ASP A 574 -30.44 8.02 63.87
CA ASP A 574 -29.92 7.09 64.88
C ASP A 574 -30.47 5.66 64.72
N GLY A 575 -31.30 5.43 63.69
CA GLY A 575 -31.95 4.15 63.40
C GLY A 575 -33.09 3.80 64.36
N LYS A 576 -33.46 4.73 65.25
CA LYS A 576 -34.55 4.61 66.24
C LYS A 576 -35.57 5.74 66.11
N GLY A 577 -35.53 6.50 65.01
CA GLY A 577 -36.43 7.63 64.76
C GLY A 577 -35.96 8.94 65.39
N GLY A 578 -34.73 8.99 65.92
CA GLY A 578 -34.07 10.21 66.38
C GLY A 578 -33.02 10.69 65.36
N VAL A 579 -32.64 11.96 65.46
CA VAL A 579 -31.58 12.54 64.61
C VAL A 579 -30.44 12.99 65.50
N GLN A 580 -29.23 12.48 65.25
CA GLN A 580 -28.01 12.79 66.00
C GLN A 580 -27.10 13.72 65.19
N LEU A 581 -26.70 14.85 65.78
CA LEU A 581 -25.65 15.71 65.22
C LEU A 581 -24.28 15.07 65.46
N VAL A 582 -23.57 14.77 64.38
CA VAL A 582 -22.16 14.37 64.40
C VAL A 582 -21.33 15.60 64.01
N GLU A 583 -20.48 16.10 64.91
CA GLU A 583 -19.63 17.27 64.64
C GLU A 583 -18.23 16.90 64.15
N ARG A 584 -17.75 15.69 64.49
CA ARG A 584 -16.45 15.13 64.11
C ARG A 584 -16.47 13.60 64.33
N GLU A 585 -15.89 12.83 63.41
CA GLU A 585 -15.70 11.38 63.62
C GLU A 585 -14.78 11.07 64.82
N PRO A 586 -14.98 9.93 65.52
CA PRO A 586 -14.17 9.55 66.67
C PRO A 586 -12.67 9.49 66.31
N ARG A 587 -11.81 10.16 67.10
CA ARG A 587 -10.35 10.08 66.95
C ARG A 587 -9.88 8.66 67.30
N GLY A 588 -9.37 7.92 66.33
CA GLY A 588 -8.80 6.58 66.56
C GLY A 588 -8.70 5.66 65.32
N ALA A 589 -9.25 6.03 64.17
CA ALA A 589 -9.13 5.22 62.94
C ALA A 589 -7.65 5.01 62.58
N ALA A 590 -7.23 3.74 62.43
CA ALA A 590 -5.91 3.43 61.92
C ALA A 590 -5.80 3.97 60.48
N LYS A 591 -4.58 4.26 59.99
CA LYS A 591 -4.38 4.63 58.57
C LYS A 591 -4.99 3.60 57.61
N ASP A 592 -5.06 2.34 58.05
CA ASP A 592 -5.66 1.23 57.31
C ASP A 592 -7.21 1.24 57.27
N ASP A 593 -7.88 2.04 58.11
CA ASP A 593 -9.35 2.20 58.11
C ASP A 593 -9.83 3.45 57.35
N THR A 594 -8.90 4.20 56.73
CA THR A 594 -9.27 5.45 56.02
C THR A 594 -9.95 5.10 54.70
N VAL A 595 -11.21 5.50 54.55
CA VAL A 595 -11.90 5.48 53.26
C VAL A 595 -11.39 6.66 52.43
N LYS A 596 -10.81 6.37 51.27
CA LYS A 596 -10.46 7.36 50.25
C LYS A 596 -11.53 7.40 49.17
N ARG A 597 -11.88 8.62 48.79
CA ARG A 597 -12.70 8.94 47.63
C ARG A 597 -11.75 9.30 46.49
N CYS A 598 -11.68 8.44 45.49
CA CYS A 598 -10.82 8.60 44.33
C CYS A 598 -11.65 8.96 43.10
N GLU A 599 -11.26 10.03 42.41
CA GLU A 599 -11.94 10.56 41.23
C GLU A 599 -11.01 10.49 40.02
N VAL A 600 -11.56 10.03 38.90
CA VAL A 600 -10.90 10.06 37.59
C VAL A 600 -11.80 10.82 36.63
N GLN A 601 -11.23 11.76 35.87
CA GLN A 601 -11.89 12.42 34.76
C GLN A 601 -11.23 12.00 33.46
N VAL A 602 -12.03 11.56 32.50
CA VAL A 602 -11.61 11.28 31.13
C VAL A 602 -12.34 12.22 30.17
N ASN A 603 -11.70 12.58 29.05
CA ASN A 603 -12.20 13.55 28.07
C ASN A 603 -12.12 12.99 26.65
N ARG A 604 -13.06 13.39 25.80
CA ARG A 604 -13.07 13.16 24.36
C ARG A 604 -12.86 14.51 23.67
N LEU A 605 -11.62 14.78 23.30
CA LEU A 605 -11.20 16.02 22.66
C LEU A 605 -11.54 16.00 21.16
N GLY A 606 -11.42 14.83 20.52
CA GLY A 606 -11.70 14.62 19.10
C GLY A 606 -13.18 14.43 18.77
N ASP A 607 -13.49 14.22 17.50
CA ASP A 607 -14.85 14.10 16.97
C ASP A 607 -15.39 12.66 17.03
N VAL A 608 -14.49 11.67 16.93
CA VAL A 608 -14.83 10.23 16.89
C VAL A 608 -15.42 9.76 18.22
N ARG A 609 -16.61 9.15 18.15
CA ARG A 609 -17.36 8.65 19.31
C ARG A 609 -17.32 7.14 19.32
N ILE A 610 -16.43 6.57 20.12
CA ILE A 610 -16.31 5.13 20.29
C ILE A 610 -16.29 4.80 21.77
N PRO A 611 -16.74 3.61 22.16
CA PRO A 611 -16.67 3.22 23.55
C PRO A 611 -15.22 2.85 23.95
N VAL A 612 -14.75 3.39 25.08
CA VAL A 612 -13.37 3.33 25.62
C VAL A 612 -13.37 2.66 27.00
N ASP A 613 -12.44 1.74 27.24
CA ASP A 613 -12.24 1.13 28.55
C ASP A 613 -11.27 1.98 29.37
N VAL A 614 -11.66 2.35 30.59
CA VAL A 614 -10.83 3.12 31.51
C VAL A 614 -10.31 2.19 32.59
N LYS A 615 -9.05 1.78 32.46
CA LYS A 615 -8.38 0.95 33.46
C LYS A 615 -7.75 1.82 34.53
N VAL A 616 -8.17 1.63 35.78
CA VAL A 616 -7.64 2.31 36.96
C VAL A 616 -6.88 1.31 37.80
N THR A 617 -5.58 1.52 37.95
CA THR A 617 -4.68 0.70 38.79
C THR A 617 -4.39 1.43 40.09
N PHE A 618 -4.57 0.75 41.22
CA PHE A 618 -4.35 1.30 42.56
C PHE A 618 -2.96 0.95 43.09
N ALA A 619 -2.54 1.61 44.16
CA ALA A 619 -1.20 1.42 44.75
C ALA A 619 -0.97 0.01 45.33
N ASP A 620 -2.04 -0.71 45.68
CA ASP A 620 -1.99 -2.13 46.07
C ASP A 620 -1.79 -3.10 44.90
N GLY A 621 -1.71 -2.60 43.66
CA GLY A 621 -1.56 -3.38 42.43
C GLY A 621 -2.87 -3.93 41.87
N SER A 622 -3.99 -3.76 42.56
CA SER A 622 -5.30 -4.12 42.01
C SER A 622 -5.75 -3.14 40.93
N SER A 623 -6.60 -3.58 40.01
CA SER A 623 -7.15 -2.73 38.95
C SER A 623 -8.66 -2.89 38.79
N GLN A 624 -9.33 -1.81 38.39
CA GLN A 624 -10.73 -1.79 38.00
C GLN A 624 -10.86 -1.22 36.59
N VAL A 625 -11.70 -1.83 35.75
CA VAL A 625 -11.97 -1.36 34.39
C VAL A 625 -13.40 -0.83 34.32
N GLU A 626 -13.55 0.41 33.87
CA GLU A 626 -14.83 1.07 33.69
C GLU A 626 -15.08 1.36 32.21
N ARG A 627 -16.20 0.88 31.67
CA ARG A 627 -16.60 1.15 30.29
C ARG A 627 -17.15 2.57 30.17
N TRP A 628 -16.64 3.36 29.25
CA TRP A 628 -17.22 4.64 28.84
C TRP A 628 -17.70 4.56 27.39
N ASP A 629 -18.93 5.00 27.11
CA ASP A 629 -19.50 4.97 25.76
C ASP A 629 -18.90 5.99 24.77
N GLY A 630 -18.08 6.93 25.27
CA GLY A 630 -17.45 8.01 24.49
C GLY A 630 -18.43 9.06 23.93
N GLN A 631 -19.73 9.01 24.28
CA GLN A 631 -20.71 9.92 23.69
C GLN A 631 -20.58 11.34 24.25
N ALA A 632 -20.53 11.45 25.58
CA ALA A 632 -20.27 12.70 26.26
C ALA A 632 -18.85 13.22 25.95
N ARG A 633 -18.62 14.53 26.15
CA ARG A 633 -17.27 15.10 26.01
C ARG A 633 -16.35 14.74 27.18
N TRP A 634 -16.91 14.31 28.31
CA TRP A 634 -16.16 13.88 29.48
C TRP A 634 -16.98 12.91 30.33
N LYS A 635 -16.30 12.13 31.18
CA LYS A 635 -16.93 11.27 32.22
C LYS A 635 -16.13 11.34 33.50
N HIS A 636 -16.83 11.46 34.63
CA HIS A 636 -16.25 11.27 35.97
C HIS A 636 -16.49 9.84 36.44
N LEU A 637 -15.44 9.20 36.94
CA LEU A 637 -15.47 7.90 37.59
C LEU A 637 -15.12 8.09 39.07
N LEU A 638 -15.91 7.46 39.93
CA LEU A 638 -15.76 7.57 41.38
C LEU A 638 -15.51 6.20 41.99
N PHE A 639 -14.45 6.09 42.78
CA PHE A 639 -14.07 4.88 43.48
C PHE A 639 -13.95 5.17 44.98
N GLU A 640 -14.65 4.39 45.82
CA GLU A 640 -14.43 4.40 47.26
C GLU A 640 -13.60 3.18 47.66
N ARG A 641 -12.44 3.40 48.28
CA ARG A 641 -11.53 2.33 48.71
C ARG A 641 -11.02 2.59 50.11
N THR A 642 -10.79 1.53 50.88
CA THR A 642 -10.30 1.63 52.27
C THR A 642 -8.86 1.16 52.34
N GLY A 643 -8.02 1.89 53.08
CA GLY A 643 -6.65 1.47 53.40
C GLY A 643 -5.55 2.41 52.90
N LYS A 644 -4.33 2.15 53.37
CA LYS A 644 -3.14 2.96 53.04
C LYS A 644 -2.79 2.97 51.54
N ASP A 645 -3.06 1.87 50.85
CA ASP A 645 -2.73 1.65 49.43
C ASP A 645 -3.95 1.86 48.50
N ALA A 646 -4.98 2.54 48.99
CA ALA A 646 -6.20 2.88 48.26
C ALA A 646 -6.03 3.99 47.20
N ASP A 647 -4.84 4.58 47.06
CA ASP A 647 -4.58 5.62 46.07
C ASP A 647 -4.56 5.06 44.64
N ILE A 648 -5.04 5.85 43.68
CA ILE A 648 -4.80 5.59 42.26
C ILE A 648 -3.31 5.74 41.97
N GLN A 649 -2.72 4.70 41.39
CA GLN A 649 -1.35 4.70 40.91
C GLN A 649 -1.28 5.10 39.44
N GLN A 650 -2.19 4.56 38.61
CA GLN A 650 -2.20 4.76 37.17
C GLN A 650 -3.62 4.70 36.60
N VAL A 651 -3.89 5.50 35.57
CA VAL A 651 -5.09 5.42 34.73
C VAL A 651 -4.64 5.24 33.28
N GLU A 652 -5.28 4.32 32.55
CA GLU A 652 -5.01 4.04 31.15
C GLU A 652 -6.33 3.94 30.37
N LEU A 653 -6.39 4.58 29.21
CA LEU A 653 -7.46 4.39 28.24
C LEU A 653 -7.11 3.24 27.30
N GLN A 654 -8.04 2.32 27.13
CA GLN A 654 -7.92 1.16 26.26
C GLN A 654 -9.00 1.25 25.17
N ALA A 655 -8.55 1.55 23.95
CA ALA A 655 -9.35 1.59 22.73
C ALA A 655 -8.42 1.29 21.54
N VAL A 656 -8.80 1.74 20.33
CA VAL A 656 -7.93 1.74 19.14
C VAL A 656 -6.85 2.83 19.25
N ASN A 657 -6.04 2.75 20.31
CA ASN A 657 -5.07 3.77 20.72
C ASN A 657 -4.02 4.11 19.64
N ALA A 658 -3.80 3.20 18.68
CA ALA A 658 -2.91 3.46 17.54
C ALA A 658 -3.42 4.60 16.63
N LEU A 659 -4.75 4.84 16.62
CA LEU A 659 -5.39 5.90 15.84
C LEU A 659 -5.56 7.21 16.62
N ASP A 660 -5.23 7.22 17.92
CA ASP A 660 -5.32 8.44 18.71
C ASP A 660 -4.22 9.40 18.28
N ILE A 661 -4.58 10.65 18.02
CA ILE A 661 -3.63 11.66 17.54
C ILE A 661 -2.71 12.18 18.65
N HIS A 662 -3.07 11.96 19.92
CA HIS A 662 -2.28 12.36 21.09
C HIS A 662 -2.12 11.22 22.10
N PRO A 663 -1.53 10.07 21.72
CA PRO A 663 -1.51 8.87 22.54
C PRO A 663 -0.80 9.05 23.90
N ALA A 664 0.05 10.08 24.02
CA ALA A 664 0.70 10.47 25.27
C ALA A 664 -0.28 10.91 26.37
N ASN A 665 -1.49 11.39 26.02
CA ASN A 665 -2.49 11.85 26.98
C ASN A 665 -3.48 10.73 27.39
N ASN A 666 -3.36 9.54 26.80
CA ASN A 666 -4.22 8.38 27.07
C ASN A 666 -3.90 7.69 28.41
N SER A 667 -2.87 8.14 29.15
CA SER A 667 -2.54 7.60 30.46
C SER A 667 -2.03 8.67 31.44
N ARG A 668 -2.16 8.39 32.74
CA ARG A 668 -1.63 9.25 33.81
C ARG A 668 -1.16 8.41 34.99
N THR A 669 0.02 8.70 35.54
CA THR A 669 0.66 7.92 36.62
C THR A 669 1.18 8.82 37.74
N LYS A 670 1.08 8.38 39.01
CA LYS A 670 1.34 9.20 40.22
C LYS A 670 2.82 9.24 40.63
N GLN A 671 3.65 8.31 40.15
CA GLN A 671 5.11 8.30 40.33
C GLN A 671 5.81 7.82 39.06
N MET A 672 6.89 8.50 38.66
CA MET A 672 7.86 7.92 37.72
C MET A 672 8.68 6.86 38.45
N SER A 673 8.26 5.59 38.38
CA SER A 673 9.24 4.52 38.57
C SER A 673 10.13 4.48 37.33
N GLY A 674 11.44 4.31 37.52
CA GLY A 674 12.47 4.37 36.47
C GLY A 674 12.36 3.33 35.34
N GLN A 675 11.23 2.63 35.23
CA GLN A 675 10.90 1.71 34.14
C GLN A 675 9.74 2.21 33.25
N VAL A 676 9.12 3.35 33.56
CA VAL A 676 8.08 3.96 32.70
C VAL A 676 8.65 5.24 32.11
N ALA A 677 9.26 5.09 30.93
CA ALA A 677 9.82 6.15 30.12
C ALA A 677 8.73 7.18 29.75
N MET A 678 8.61 8.26 30.52
CA MET A 678 7.97 9.46 30.00
C MET A 678 8.85 10.08 28.90
N SER A 679 8.19 10.40 27.80
CA SER A 679 8.46 11.55 26.92
C SER A 679 9.73 11.58 26.06
N LEU A 680 10.13 10.45 25.46
CA LEU A 680 10.69 10.49 24.08
C LEU A 680 9.57 10.56 23.01
N PHE A 681 8.32 10.33 23.44
CA PHE A 681 7.11 10.13 22.65
C PHE A 681 6.48 11.39 22.03
N GLY A 682 6.97 12.59 22.36
CA GLY A 682 6.43 13.87 21.83
C GLY A 682 7.38 14.57 20.85
N TRP A 683 8.69 14.48 21.09
CA TRP A 683 9.70 15.13 20.26
C TRP A 683 10.01 14.34 18.97
N ALA A 684 10.00 13.00 19.03
CA ALA A 684 10.16 12.16 17.84
C ALA A 684 8.97 12.31 16.87
N THR A 685 7.75 12.49 17.39
CA THR A 685 6.52 12.69 16.61
C THR A 685 6.52 14.02 15.87
N TYR A 686 7.01 15.09 16.51
CA TYR A 686 7.16 16.41 15.89
C TYR A 686 8.27 16.42 14.82
N ALA A 687 9.40 15.75 15.08
CA ALA A 687 10.48 15.58 14.10
C ALA A 687 10.06 14.66 12.93
N GLY A 688 9.28 13.63 13.20
CA GLY A 688 8.74 12.70 12.20
C GLY A 688 7.70 13.34 11.31
N GLN A 689 6.83 14.19 11.85
CA GLN A 689 5.90 15.02 11.07
C GLN A 689 6.62 16.03 10.17
N MET A 690 7.70 16.65 10.67
CA MET A 690 8.55 17.53 9.89
C MET A 690 9.25 16.78 8.74
N LEU A 691 9.78 15.59 8.99
CA LEU A 691 10.53 14.81 7.99
C LEU A 691 9.64 14.05 7.01
N SER A 692 8.46 13.56 7.42
CA SER A 692 7.48 12.94 6.51
C SER A 692 6.93 13.94 5.51
N THR A 693 6.73 15.19 5.96
CA THR A 693 6.34 16.31 5.08
C THR A 693 7.46 16.66 4.11
N VAL A 694 8.72 16.56 4.53
CA VAL A 694 9.89 16.79 3.65
C VAL A 694 10.12 15.64 2.68
N ALA A 695 9.91 14.38 3.09
CA ALA A 695 9.98 13.22 2.20
C ALA A 695 8.87 13.25 1.14
N SER A 696 7.64 13.65 1.49
CA SER A 696 6.55 13.87 0.51
C SER A 696 6.70 15.15 -0.34
N LEU A 697 7.76 15.93 -0.10
CA LEU A 697 8.13 17.12 -0.90
C LEU A 697 9.46 16.89 -1.66
N LEU A 698 10.12 15.76 -1.46
CA LEU A 698 11.39 15.37 -2.10
C LEU A 698 11.27 14.08 -2.94
N PHE A 699 10.11 13.43 -2.88
CA PHE A 699 9.58 12.38 -3.75
C PHE A 699 8.16 12.80 -4.14
#